data_AF-A0A955UK82-F1
#
_entry.id   AF-A0A955UK82-F1
#
_cell.length_a   1.000
_cell.length_b   1.000
_cell.length_c   1.000
_cell.angle_alpha   90.00
_cell.angle_beta   90.00
_cell.angle_gamma   90.00
#
_symmetry.space_group_name_H-M   'P 1'
#
loop_
_entity.id
_entity.type
_entity.pdbx_description
1 polymer ?
#
loop_
_entity_poly.entity_id
_entity_poly.type
_entity_poly.pdbx_seq_one_letter_code
_entity_poly.pdbx_strand_id
1 'polypeptide(L)'
;MRRKTSSMGLAHWSVATALAGGLVLALSPAHAQQVVVEVSGPPGTNGASAIGGVDGADGGDAPATVADGGPSSESVRATARGGAGGAGGRSLTPRTDGSGGSGGRGGDATASATTIGASENGYTVATAIAGVGGQGGEAAFDGGGVGGDGGRGGDANAHATSDSNGPTAYSLVRASGGTGGTASGTGARTGDGGDATASGAGHSADYTRVNLTATGGAGGSGSQGADSGDGGDAFIGADAATASVSDPTGSILIEQGATGGRGGNSSPVGEGPGAGGHGGDGRVDFGGSSFDAATLSVRLDSSGGYGGNGSTAGRGGQATTLGSVASTGEVSLHATAYGGPSGSAADGSRTSGGNGRVEASAHSISGDATTTAIARGGVGSAGGDASARGIATTEGSQAAYAGATATAGASGGVAHASAEARHGVALDPATLTPGALDLVVVEAVATGTGGAGAVDALASGVIETQGGHWLRATSQAAAPIQGGGPIIAAARIGSASIPPGPFATGNAVAEIQTAQTPETGLARIAFDLSAPSDALDIALEAEASLSGIPIEALGAIHLDFGSLILTESGFEALDFAIEQAGATLLDRTFSDGTMASMFFSSPLDLGGLDPSAPADLRFVFSVRGAGSETRAAVWLEVSYSVIPEPGTGVLLLVGLTMLARRGPGAGARSHRP
;
A
#
# COMPACT_ATOMS: atom_id res chain seq x y z
N MET A 1 -56.74 -3.91 42.61
CA MET A 1 -56.45 -5.10 43.45
C MET A 1 -57.01 -6.35 42.78
N ARG A 2 -56.14 -7.17 42.16
CA ARG A 2 -56.27 -8.63 41.96
C ARG A 2 -54.98 -9.06 41.23
N ARG A 3 -54.00 -9.56 42.00
CA ARG A 3 -52.75 -10.12 41.47
C ARG A 3 -53.06 -11.45 40.79
N LYS A 4 -52.74 -11.57 39.50
CA LYS A 4 -52.60 -12.87 38.82
C LYS A 4 -51.14 -13.30 38.95
N THR A 5 -50.92 -14.40 39.65
CA THR A 5 -49.68 -15.16 39.69
C THR A 5 -49.53 -15.90 38.36
N SER A 6 -48.60 -15.46 37.50
CA SER A 6 -48.10 -16.25 36.38
C SER A 6 -46.84 -16.98 36.83
N SER A 7 -46.93 -18.30 36.83
CA SER A 7 -45.85 -19.26 37.08
C SER A 7 -44.70 -19.06 36.09
N MET A 8 -43.52 -18.72 36.62
CA MET A 8 -42.25 -18.86 35.91
C MET A 8 -41.96 -20.35 35.71
N GLY A 9 -42.11 -20.82 34.47
CA GLY A 9 -41.50 -22.06 34.02
C GLY A 9 -40.02 -21.82 33.73
N LEU A 10 -39.16 -22.20 34.67
CA LEU A 10 -37.72 -22.31 34.45
C LEU A 10 -37.46 -23.42 33.41
N ALA A 11 -37.32 -23.03 32.14
CA ALA A 11 -36.69 -23.88 31.15
C ALA A 11 -35.18 -23.83 31.38
N HIS A 12 -34.66 -24.81 32.12
CA HIS A 12 -33.23 -25.11 32.17
C HIS A 12 -32.78 -25.46 30.74
N TRP A 13 -32.22 -24.50 30.02
CA TRP A 13 -31.34 -24.79 28.90
C TRP A 13 -29.98 -25.18 29.49
N SER A 14 -29.75 -26.48 29.56
CA SER A 14 -28.43 -27.03 29.84
C SER A 14 -27.50 -26.60 28.72
N VAL A 15 -26.62 -25.62 28.98
CA VAL A 15 -25.44 -25.34 28.18
C VAL A 15 -24.57 -26.59 28.24
N ALA A 16 -24.71 -27.45 27.24
CA ALA A 16 -23.80 -28.56 27.02
C ALA A 16 -22.53 -27.97 26.41
N THR A 17 -21.61 -27.51 27.27
CA THR A 17 -20.22 -27.29 26.89
C THR A 17 -19.67 -28.64 26.44
N ALA A 18 -19.69 -28.89 25.13
CA ALA A 18 -19.05 -30.05 24.55
C ALA A 18 -17.54 -29.91 24.69
N LEU A 19 -17.04 -30.29 25.86
CA LEU A 19 -15.63 -30.61 26.10
C LEU A 19 -15.31 -31.88 25.29
N ALA A 20 -15.18 -31.73 23.98
CA ALA A 20 -14.62 -32.75 23.09
C ALA A 20 -13.08 -32.77 23.23
N GLY A 21 -12.60 -32.94 24.46
CA GLY A 21 -11.19 -33.20 24.79
C GLY A 21 -10.93 -34.69 24.76
N GLY A 22 -10.99 -35.31 23.58
CA GLY A 22 -10.59 -36.70 23.40
C GLY A 22 -9.07 -36.82 23.29
N LEU A 23 -8.37 -36.93 24.42
CA LEU A 23 -6.95 -37.29 24.44
C LEU A 23 -6.82 -38.77 24.01
N VAL A 24 -6.51 -39.01 22.73
CA VAL A 24 -6.24 -40.36 22.20
C VAL A 24 -4.75 -40.67 22.37
N LEU A 25 -4.40 -41.47 23.37
CA LEU A 25 -3.06 -42.05 23.54
C LEU A 25 -3.06 -43.46 22.93
N ALA A 26 -2.68 -43.59 21.66
CA ALA A 26 -2.46 -44.87 21.00
C ALA A 26 -0.96 -45.15 20.86
N LEU A 27 -0.47 -46.15 21.59
CA LEU A 27 0.90 -46.67 21.48
C LEU A 27 0.94 -47.74 20.35
N SER A 28 1.20 -47.33 19.12
CA SER A 28 1.49 -48.22 17.98
C SER A 28 2.77 -47.78 17.26
N PRO A 29 3.51 -48.71 16.62
CA PRO A 29 4.80 -48.42 15.99
C PRO A 29 4.69 -47.40 14.84
N ALA A 30 5.73 -46.58 14.76
CA ALA A 30 5.85 -45.34 13.99
C ALA A 30 5.53 -45.49 12.50
N HIS A 31 4.34 -45.05 12.13
CA HIS A 31 4.04 -44.54 10.79
C HIS A 31 3.62 -43.07 10.97
N ALA A 32 4.02 -42.21 10.03
CA ALA A 32 3.58 -40.83 9.86
C ALA A 32 2.14 -40.62 10.38
N GLN A 33 2.00 -40.07 11.58
CA GLN A 33 0.67 -39.89 12.16
C GLN A 33 0.16 -38.51 11.74
N GLN A 34 -0.87 -38.50 10.90
CA GLN A 34 -1.64 -37.29 10.62
C GLN A 34 -2.70 -37.11 11.70
N VAL A 35 -2.66 -35.99 12.44
CA VAL A 35 -3.68 -35.64 13.43
C VAL A 35 -4.61 -34.58 12.83
N VAL A 36 -5.90 -34.91 12.70
CA VAL A 36 -6.91 -34.00 12.13
C VAL A 36 -8.04 -33.79 13.15
N VAL A 37 -8.33 -32.53 13.46
CA VAL A 37 -9.48 -32.11 14.28
C VAL A 37 -10.37 -31.21 13.43
N GLU A 38 -11.65 -31.57 13.32
CA GLU A 38 -12.68 -30.77 12.65
C GLU A 38 -13.83 -30.49 13.61
N VAL A 39 -14.16 -29.21 13.81
CA VAL A 39 -15.25 -28.76 14.68
C VAL A 39 -16.19 -27.88 13.88
N SER A 40 -17.50 -28.10 14.02
CA SER A 40 -18.54 -27.27 13.41
C SER A 40 -19.54 -26.84 14.47
N GLY A 41 -19.86 -25.55 14.47
CA GLY A 41 -20.84 -24.95 15.36
C GLY A 41 -22.27 -25.27 14.91
N PRO A 42 -23.23 -25.46 15.82
CA PRO A 42 -24.61 -25.72 15.46
C PRO A 42 -25.24 -24.49 14.77
N PRO A 43 -26.13 -24.67 13.78
CA PRO A 43 -26.88 -23.54 13.22
C PRO A 43 -27.86 -22.97 14.26
N GLY A 44 -28.10 -21.66 14.16
CA GLY A 44 -29.12 -20.95 14.92
C GLY A 44 -30.53 -21.37 14.51
N THR A 45 -31.45 -21.37 15.47
CA THR A 45 -32.86 -21.68 15.22
C THR A 45 -33.55 -20.49 14.55
N ASN A 46 -34.33 -20.75 13.51
CA ASN A 46 -35.16 -19.71 12.90
C ASN A 46 -36.20 -19.18 13.89
N GLY A 47 -36.46 -17.88 13.82
CA GLY A 47 -37.53 -17.22 14.53
C GLY A 47 -38.91 -17.66 14.03
N ALA A 48 -39.85 -17.81 14.95
CA ALA A 48 -41.24 -18.13 14.61
C ALA A 48 -41.93 -16.94 13.92
N SER A 49 -42.80 -17.23 12.95
CA SER A 49 -43.69 -16.21 12.42
C SER A 49 -44.75 -15.85 13.47
N ALA A 50 -44.82 -14.58 13.86
CA ALA A 50 -45.65 -14.10 14.95
C ALA A 50 -46.06 -12.64 14.71
N ILE A 51 -46.91 -12.08 15.58
CA ILE A 51 -47.16 -10.64 15.59
C ILE A 51 -45.84 -9.94 15.96
N GLY A 52 -45.27 -9.18 15.03
CA GLY A 52 -43.95 -8.53 15.18
C GLY A 52 -42.75 -9.39 14.80
N GLY A 53 -42.97 -10.63 14.32
CA GLY A 53 -41.89 -11.59 14.08
C GLY A 53 -41.16 -12.00 15.36
N VAL A 54 -40.42 -13.10 15.32
CA VAL A 54 -39.46 -13.47 16.39
C VAL A 54 -38.08 -13.49 15.76
N ASP A 55 -37.06 -13.01 16.46
CA ASP A 55 -35.70 -13.03 15.93
C ASP A 55 -35.19 -14.46 15.74
N GLY A 56 -34.31 -14.64 14.76
CA GLY A 56 -33.50 -15.85 14.64
C GLY A 56 -32.46 -15.91 15.75
N ALA A 57 -32.16 -17.12 16.23
CA ALA A 57 -31.06 -17.32 17.17
C ALA A 57 -29.71 -17.29 16.44
N ASP A 58 -28.65 -16.93 17.15
CA ASP A 58 -27.29 -16.95 16.61
C ASP A 58 -26.82 -18.37 16.28
N GLY A 59 -25.91 -18.47 15.33
CA GLY A 59 -25.14 -19.68 15.08
C GLY A 59 -24.16 -19.93 16.23
N GLY A 60 -23.95 -21.19 16.57
CA GLY A 60 -22.97 -21.56 17.59
C GLY A 60 -21.54 -21.46 17.08
N ASP A 61 -20.61 -21.16 17.98
CA ASP A 61 -19.18 -21.05 17.67
C ASP A 61 -18.52 -22.42 17.45
N ALA A 62 -17.37 -22.41 16.79
CA ALA A 62 -16.56 -23.60 16.55
C ALA A 62 -15.09 -23.39 16.94
N PRO A 63 -14.66 -23.81 18.14
CA PRO A 63 -13.25 -23.88 18.49
C PRO A 63 -12.66 -25.25 18.10
N ALA A 64 -11.68 -25.27 17.20
CA ALA A 64 -10.88 -26.45 16.87
C ALA A 64 -9.42 -26.24 17.33
N THR A 65 -8.97 -27.01 18.32
CA THR A 65 -7.59 -26.95 18.81
C THR A 65 -6.95 -28.33 18.73
N VAL A 66 -5.76 -28.41 18.17
CA VAL A 66 -4.95 -29.62 18.12
C VAL A 66 -3.49 -29.27 18.41
N ALA A 67 -2.84 -30.10 19.23
CA ALA A 67 -1.41 -30.01 19.47
C ALA A 67 -0.84 -31.42 19.44
N ASP A 68 0.28 -31.58 18.74
CA ASP A 68 1.02 -32.83 18.71
C ASP A 68 2.49 -32.57 19.05
N GLY A 69 2.99 -33.28 20.06
CA GLY A 69 4.39 -33.25 20.49
C GLY A 69 5.13 -34.55 20.21
N GLY A 70 4.54 -35.44 19.39
CA GLY A 70 5.14 -36.71 19.02
C GLY A 70 6.26 -36.52 17.98
N PRO A 71 7.43 -37.18 18.15
CA PRO A 71 8.52 -37.09 17.17
C PRO A 71 8.16 -37.69 15.79
N SER A 72 7.09 -38.49 15.70
CA SER A 72 6.63 -39.16 14.48
C SER A 72 5.52 -38.43 13.72
N SER A 73 5.15 -37.23 14.17
CA SER A 73 3.99 -36.53 13.63
C SER A 73 4.40 -35.58 12.53
N GLU A 74 4.17 -36.01 11.30
CA GLU A 74 4.51 -35.23 10.10
C GLU A 74 3.45 -34.15 9.80
N SER A 75 2.20 -34.34 10.25
CA SER A 75 1.13 -33.39 9.92
C SER A 75 0.06 -33.23 11.01
N VAL A 76 -0.23 -31.99 11.36
CA VAL A 76 -1.27 -31.59 12.31
C VAL A 76 -2.23 -30.61 11.64
N ARG A 77 -3.54 -30.83 11.77
CA ARG A 77 -4.59 -29.99 11.14
C ARG A 77 -5.74 -29.69 12.09
N ALA A 78 -6.03 -28.40 12.33
CA ALA A 78 -7.27 -27.92 12.93
C ALA A 78 -8.16 -27.24 11.88
N THR A 79 -9.44 -27.63 11.83
CA THR A 79 -10.46 -26.94 11.02
C THR A 79 -11.67 -26.59 11.87
N ALA A 80 -12.01 -25.30 11.93
CA ALA A 80 -13.17 -24.76 12.63
C ALA A 80 -14.19 -24.15 11.65
N ARG A 81 -15.48 -24.46 11.83
CA ARG A 81 -16.59 -23.92 11.03
C ARG A 81 -17.70 -23.36 11.92
N GLY A 82 -17.87 -22.05 11.97
CA GLY A 82 -18.96 -21.42 12.74
C GLY A 82 -20.34 -21.81 12.20
N GLY A 83 -21.34 -21.89 13.07
CA GLY A 83 -22.72 -22.19 12.69
C GLY A 83 -23.39 -21.02 11.99
N ALA A 84 -24.31 -21.27 11.04
CA ALA A 84 -25.08 -20.18 10.43
C ALA A 84 -26.08 -19.58 11.43
N GLY A 85 -26.34 -18.28 11.35
CA GLY A 85 -27.41 -17.62 12.09
C GLY A 85 -28.80 -18.05 11.61
N GLY A 86 -29.76 -18.12 12.54
CA GLY A 86 -31.15 -18.42 12.24
C GLY A 86 -31.83 -17.28 11.50
N ALA A 87 -32.76 -17.58 10.59
CA ALA A 87 -33.56 -16.56 9.94
C ALA A 87 -34.58 -15.94 10.91
N GLY A 88 -34.84 -14.65 10.79
CA GLY A 88 -35.91 -13.96 11.49
C GLY A 88 -37.30 -14.41 11.03
N GLY A 89 -38.24 -14.42 11.97
CA GLY A 89 -39.62 -14.79 11.74
C GLY A 89 -40.41 -13.70 11.03
N ARG A 90 -41.35 -14.10 10.16
CA ARG A 90 -42.21 -13.17 9.44
C ARG A 90 -43.26 -12.54 10.36
N SER A 91 -43.62 -11.29 10.09
CA SER A 91 -44.76 -10.65 10.77
C SER A 91 -46.09 -11.20 10.25
N LEU A 92 -46.96 -11.65 11.15
CA LEU A 92 -48.33 -12.11 10.80
C LEU A 92 -49.39 -11.01 10.94
N THR A 93 -49.01 -9.79 11.33
CA THR A 93 -49.96 -8.70 11.59
C THR A 93 -50.47 -8.11 10.29
N PRO A 94 -51.79 -8.13 9.98
CA PRO A 94 -52.34 -7.52 8.76
C PRO A 94 -52.35 -5.97 8.79
N ARG A 95 -51.62 -5.34 9.73
CA ARG A 95 -51.61 -3.89 9.95
C ARG A 95 -50.22 -3.33 9.69
N THR A 96 -50.20 -2.04 9.37
CA THR A 96 -49.04 -1.23 8.96
C THR A 96 -47.93 -1.08 10.01
N ASP A 97 -47.99 -1.78 11.15
CA ASP A 97 -47.04 -1.65 12.27
C ASP A 97 -46.28 -2.95 12.61
N GLY A 98 -46.52 -4.05 11.88
CA GLY A 98 -45.82 -5.31 12.13
C GLY A 98 -44.41 -5.33 11.53
N SER A 99 -43.38 -5.30 12.37
CA SER A 99 -42.00 -5.58 11.97
C SER A 99 -41.78 -7.08 11.74
N GLY A 100 -40.85 -7.45 10.86
CA GLY A 100 -40.26 -8.79 10.86
C GLY A 100 -39.25 -8.95 12.00
N GLY A 101 -38.97 -10.19 12.41
CA GLY A 101 -37.88 -10.48 13.36
C GLY A 101 -36.53 -10.37 12.66
N SER A 102 -35.47 -10.02 13.37
CA SER A 102 -34.12 -9.92 12.82
C SER A 102 -33.50 -11.32 12.61
N GLY A 103 -32.54 -11.43 11.70
CA GLY A 103 -31.71 -12.63 11.55
C GLY A 103 -30.68 -12.72 12.67
N GLY A 104 -30.37 -13.94 13.12
CA GLY A 104 -29.32 -14.20 14.10
C GLY A 104 -27.92 -14.02 13.51
N ARG A 105 -26.92 -13.71 14.32
CA ARG A 105 -25.51 -13.64 13.90
C ARG A 105 -24.98 -15.01 13.49
N GLY A 106 -24.03 -15.06 12.56
CA GLY A 106 -23.23 -16.25 12.32
C GLY A 106 -22.28 -16.54 13.50
N GLY A 107 -22.04 -17.81 13.79
CA GLY A 107 -21.12 -18.22 14.85
C GLY A 107 -19.66 -17.99 14.48
N ASP A 108 -18.83 -17.74 15.49
CA ASP A 108 -17.41 -17.47 15.30
C ASP A 108 -16.63 -18.78 15.07
N ALA A 109 -15.49 -18.71 14.37
CA ALA A 109 -14.62 -19.85 14.12
C ALA A 109 -13.20 -19.59 14.61
N THR A 110 -12.67 -20.47 15.47
CA THR A 110 -11.28 -20.40 15.93
C THR A 110 -10.57 -21.72 15.67
N ALA A 111 -9.51 -21.71 14.86
CA ALA A 111 -8.69 -22.89 14.59
C ALA A 111 -7.26 -22.69 15.10
N SER A 112 -6.75 -23.61 15.91
CA SER A 112 -5.38 -23.60 16.42
C SER A 112 -4.72 -24.96 16.23
N ALA A 113 -3.57 -24.99 15.58
CA ALA A 113 -2.80 -26.20 15.33
C ALA A 113 -1.34 -26.01 15.75
N THR A 114 -0.76 -27.00 16.42
CA THR A 114 0.65 -26.97 16.86
C THR A 114 1.32 -28.32 16.61
N THR A 115 2.47 -28.30 15.94
CA THR A 115 3.40 -29.45 15.84
C THR A 115 4.67 -29.09 16.60
N ILE A 116 5.15 -29.97 17.49
CA ILE A 116 6.39 -29.79 18.26
C ILE A 116 7.30 -30.99 18.08
N GLY A 117 8.53 -30.74 17.64
CA GLY A 117 9.61 -31.71 17.63
C GLY A 117 9.48 -32.81 16.58
N ALA A 118 8.81 -32.55 15.46
CA ALA A 118 8.75 -33.49 14.33
C ALA A 118 10.17 -33.91 13.93
N SER A 119 10.44 -35.22 13.89
CA SER A 119 11.78 -35.74 13.56
C SER A 119 12.11 -35.63 12.06
N GLU A 120 11.08 -35.47 11.23
CA GLU A 120 11.17 -35.19 9.80
C GLU A 120 10.55 -33.82 9.50
N ASN A 121 9.77 -33.70 8.43
CA ASN A 121 9.11 -32.44 8.07
C ASN A 121 7.94 -32.15 9.03
N GLY A 122 7.88 -30.95 9.58
CA GLY A 122 6.71 -30.47 10.31
C GLY A 122 5.71 -29.81 9.36
N TYR A 123 4.45 -30.26 9.37
CA TYR A 123 3.38 -29.66 8.56
C TYR A 123 2.14 -29.34 9.40
N THR A 124 1.98 -28.07 9.78
CA THR A 124 0.87 -27.60 10.62
C THR A 124 -0.12 -26.77 9.80
N VAL A 125 -1.40 -27.10 9.89
CA VAL A 125 -2.49 -26.39 9.20
C VAL A 125 -3.57 -25.93 10.18
N ALA A 126 -3.94 -24.66 10.13
CA ALA A 126 -5.11 -24.13 10.83
C ALA A 126 -6.07 -23.45 9.84
N THR A 127 -7.35 -23.82 9.88
CA THR A 127 -8.38 -23.25 9.01
C THR A 127 -9.62 -22.86 9.82
N ALA A 128 -9.93 -21.57 9.88
CA ALA A 128 -11.14 -21.03 10.49
C ALA A 128 -12.07 -20.44 9.43
N ILE A 129 -13.32 -20.89 9.40
CA ILE A 129 -14.37 -20.39 8.50
C ILE A 129 -15.58 -20.04 9.35
N ALA A 130 -15.87 -18.76 9.51
CA ALA A 130 -16.97 -18.34 10.38
C ALA A 130 -18.35 -18.53 9.72
N GLY A 131 -19.38 -18.50 10.56
CA GLY A 131 -20.77 -18.71 10.17
C GLY A 131 -21.35 -17.52 9.41
N VAL A 132 -22.27 -17.80 8.49
CA VAL A 132 -23.04 -16.77 7.77
C VAL A 132 -24.15 -16.22 8.67
N GLY A 133 -24.40 -14.92 8.62
CA GLY A 133 -25.54 -14.29 9.31
C GLY A 133 -26.90 -14.72 8.76
N GLY A 134 -27.91 -14.74 9.63
CA GLY A 134 -29.28 -15.11 9.31
C GLY A 134 -30.01 -14.05 8.50
N GLN A 135 -31.02 -14.45 7.73
CA GLN A 135 -31.85 -13.51 6.98
C GLN A 135 -32.80 -12.77 7.93
N GLY A 136 -33.04 -11.49 7.69
CA GLY A 136 -34.13 -10.75 8.34
C GLY A 136 -35.51 -11.27 7.91
N GLY A 137 -36.47 -11.20 8.82
CA GLY A 137 -37.85 -11.60 8.60
C GLY A 137 -38.62 -10.60 7.75
N GLU A 138 -39.55 -11.08 6.93
CA GLU A 138 -40.37 -10.20 6.09
C GLU A 138 -41.42 -9.43 6.92
N ALA A 139 -41.63 -8.16 6.53
CA ALA A 139 -42.79 -7.39 6.95
C ALA A 139 -44.10 -7.99 6.39
N ALA A 140 -45.25 -7.58 6.94
CA ALA A 140 -46.55 -8.01 6.45
C ALA A 140 -46.85 -7.46 5.03
N PHE A 141 -47.55 -8.26 4.22
CA PHE A 141 -47.76 -8.08 2.76
C PHE A 141 -48.41 -6.76 2.30
N ASP A 142 -48.92 -5.90 3.20
CA ASP A 142 -49.73 -4.72 2.86
C ASP A 142 -48.97 -3.37 3.04
N GLY A 143 -47.64 -3.38 2.91
CA GLY A 143 -46.87 -2.18 2.53
C GLY A 143 -46.57 -1.14 3.61
N GLY A 144 -46.73 -1.46 4.90
CA GLY A 144 -46.45 -0.50 5.99
C GLY A 144 -45.41 -0.91 7.04
N GLY A 145 -45.07 -2.20 7.15
CA GLY A 145 -44.14 -2.69 8.17
C GLY A 145 -42.67 -2.61 7.73
N VAL A 146 -41.75 -2.49 8.69
CA VAL A 146 -40.31 -2.57 8.45
C VAL A 146 -39.88 -4.04 8.47
N GLY A 147 -39.11 -4.48 7.48
CA GLY A 147 -38.52 -5.82 7.54
C GLY A 147 -37.53 -5.96 8.69
N GLY A 148 -37.29 -7.18 9.14
CA GLY A 148 -36.23 -7.42 10.11
C GLY A 148 -34.85 -7.22 9.50
N ASP A 149 -33.88 -6.85 10.32
CA ASP A 149 -32.49 -6.70 9.91
C ASP A 149 -31.85 -8.06 9.61
N GLY A 150 -30.87 -8.08 8.71
CA GLY A 150 -30.03 -9.25 8.49
C GLY A 150 -29.02 -9.41 9.62
N GLY A 151 -28.72 -10.64 10.03
CA GLY A 151 -27.71 -10.92 11.05
C GLY A 151 -26.30 -10.71 10.52
N ARG A 152 -25.36 -10.23 11.35
CA ARG A 152 -23.94 -10.11 10.98
C ARG A 152 -23.31 -11.49 10.75
N GLY A 153 -22.29 -11.58 9.89
CA GLY A 153 -21.41 -12.75 9.82
C GLY A 153 -20.61 -12.97 11.12
N GLY A 154 -20.17 -14.21 11.35
CA GLY A 154 -19.24 -14.53 12.43
C GLY A 154 -17.79 -14.17 12.08
N ASP A 155 -16.93 -14.03 13.07
CA ASP A 155 -15.51 -13.71 12.90
C ASP A 155 -14.64 -14.98 12.86
N ALA A 156 -13.51 -14.92 12.14
CA ALA A 156 -12.60 -16.05 11.98
C ALA A 156 -11.19 -15.74 12.50
N ASN A 157 -10.65 -16.63 13.33
CA ASN A 157 -9.28 -16.57 13.83
C ASN A 157 -8.57 -17.91 13.61
N ALA A 158 -7.44 -17.90 12.90
CA ALA A 158 -6.63 -19.10 12.67
C ALA A 158 -5.18 -18.91 13.14
N HIS A 159 -4.64 -19.93 13.80
CA HIS A 159 -3.28 -19.96 14.33
C HIS A 159 -2.57 -21.30 14.04
N ALA A 160 -1.37 -21.30 13.45
CA ALA A 160 -0.58 -22.53 13.27
C ALA A 160 0.88 -22.38 13.69
N THR A 161 1.41 -23.30 14.49
CA THR A 161 2.84 -23.38 14.84
C THR A 161 3.44 -24.70 14.38
N SER A 162 4.55 -24.67 13.64
CA SER A 162 5.29 -25.85 13.21
C SER A 162 6.72 -25.78 13.69
N ASP A 163 7.06 -26.57 14.71
CA ASP A 163 8.41 -26.74 15.22
C ASP A 163 8.92 -28.14 14.87
N SER A 164 9.93 -28.21 14.01
CA SER A 164 10.52 -29.44 13.46
C SER A 164 12.00 -29.53 13.81
N ASN A 165 12.43 -30.72 14.26
CA ASN A 165 13.84 -31.10 14.37
C ASN A 165 14.42 -31.58 13.02
N GLY A 166 13.57 -31.84 12.03
CA GLY A 166 13.96 -32.23 10.70
C GLY A 166 14.29 -31.03 9.79
N PRO A 167 14.51 -31.28 8.50
CA PRO A 167 15.00 -30.25 7.59
C PRO A 167 13.95 -29.18 7.29
N THR A 168 12.65 -29.46 7.42
CA THR A 168 11.63 -28.49 7.00
C THR A 168 10.47 -28.31 7.98
N ALA A 169 9.95 -27.09 8.03
CA ALA A 169 8.72 -26.74 8.76
C ALA A 169 7.78 -25.90 7.89
N TYR A 170 6.51 -26.27 7.89
CA TYR A 170 5.45 -25.60 7.15
C TYR A 170 4.30 -25.24 8.08
N SER A 171 3.97 -23.96 8.13
CA SER A 171 2.78 -23.46 8.81
C SER A 171 1.84 -22.80 7.81
N LEU A 172 0.67 -23.41 7.60
CA LEU A 172 -0.37 -22.92 6.69
C LEU A 172 -1.61 -22.50 7.46
N VAL A 173 -2.00 -21.23 7.32
CA VAL A 173 -3.06 -20.62 8.12
C VAL A 173 -4.06 -19.93 7.22
N ARG A 174 -5.33 -20.24 7.41
CA ARG A 174 -6.44 -19.62 6.67
C ARG A 174 -7.57 -19.20 7.60
N ALA A 175 -7.92 -17.92 7.58
CA ALA A 175 -9.09 -17.38 8.25
C ALA A 175 -10.04 -16.72 7.24
N SER A 176 -11.34 -17.04 7.31
CA SER A 176 -12.38 -16.46 6.46
C SER A 176 -13.57 -16.05 7.31
N GLY A 177 -13.84 -14.74 7.37
CA GLY A 177 -15.00 -14.19 8.03
C GLY A 177 -16.31 -14.62 7.36
N GLY A 178 -17.38 -14.63 8.13
CA GLY A 178 -18.71 -15.01 7.68
C GLY A 178 -19.38 -13.90 6.88
N THR A 179 -20.22 -14.24 5.91
CA THR A 179 -20.98 -13.21 5.19
C THR A 179 -22.13 -12.68 6.05
N GLY A 180 -22.48 -11.41 5.88
CA GLY A 180 -23.68 -10.83 6.45
C GLY A 180 -24.97 -11.43 5.87
N GLY A 181 -26.03 -11.40 6.66
CA GLY A 181 -27.36 -11.87 6.31
C GLY A 181 -28.15 -10.85 5.50
N THR A 182 -29.15 -11.30 4.75
CA THR A 182 -29.96 -10.44 3.87
C THR A 182 -31.11 -9.75 4.61
N ALA A 183 -31.60 -8.63 4.08
CA ALA A 183 -32.77 -7.91 4.59
C ALA A 183 -33.63 -7.37 3.44
N SER A 184 -34.90 -7.06 3.73
CA SER A 184 -35.85 -6.53 2.74
C SER A 184 -36.76 -5.48 3.35
N GLY A 185 -37.04 -4.43 2.60
CA GLY A 185 -38.00 -3.37 2.95
C GLY A 185 -37.33 -2.11 3.46
N THR A 186 -38.03 -0.99 3.30
CA THR A 186 -37.53 0.34 3.65
C THR A 186 -37.20 0.42 5.14
N GLY A 187 -36.00 0.91 5.47
CA GLY A 187 -35.54 1.08 6.86
C GLY A 187 -34.96 -0.17 7.51
N ALA A 188 -34.95 -1.32 6.83
CA ALA A 188 -34.18 -2.49 7.24
C ALA A 188 -32.73 -2.37 6.79
N ARG A 189 -31.80 -2.94 7.56
CA ARG A 189 -30.37 -3.05 7.22
C ARG A 189 -29.95 -4.51 7.15
N THR A 190 -29.14 -4.86 6.17
CA THR A 190 -28.57 -6.21 6.08
C THR A 190 -27.39 -6.36 7.03
N GLY A 191 -26.98 -7.59 7.35
CA GLY A 191 -25.85 -7.78 8.24
C GLY A 191 -24.51 -7.39 7.61
N ASP A 192 -23.57 -6.95 8.43
CA ASP A 192 -22.19 -6.75 7.99
C ASP A 192 -21.45 -8.09 7.88
N GLY A 193 -20.35 -8.11 7.13
CA GLY A 193 -19.42 -9.23 7.12
C GLY A 193 -18.71 -9.41 8.46
N GLY A 194 -18.24 -10.62 8.73
CA GLY A 194 -17.35 -10.90 9.86
C GLY A 194 -15.88 -10.69 9.51
N ASP A 195 -15.08 -10.45 10.53
CA ASP A 195 -13.65 -10.13 10.37
C ASP A 195 -12.80 -11.41 10.28
N ALA A 196 -11.59 -11.30 9.75
CA ALA A 196 -10.64 -12.41 9.67
C ALA A 196 -9.23 -12.05 10.14
N THR A 197 -8.65 -12.93 10.97
CA THR A 197 -7.28 -12.81 11.49
C THR A 197 -6.52 -14.11 11.34
N ALA A 198 -5.25 -14.03 10.93
CA ALA A 198 -4.37 -15.19 10.75
C ALA A 198 -3.00 -14.94 11.36
N SER A 199 -2.46 -15.94 12.06
CA SER A 199 -1.10 -15.94 12.62
C SER A 199 -0.45 -17.32 12.56
N GLY A 200 0.87 -17.40 12.48
CA GLY A 200 1.60 -18.66 12.54
C GLY A 200 3.10 -18.52 12.78
N ALA A 201 3.70 -19.64 13.16
CA ALA A 201 5.11 -19.72 13.51
C ALA A 201 5.77 -20.95 12.88
N GLY A 202 7.05 -20.87 12.51
CA GLY A 202 7.81 -21.99 11.96
C GLY A 202 9.24 -22.07 12.49
N HIS A 203 9.72 -23.27 12.77
CA HIS A 203 11.12 -23.56 13.11
C HIS A 203 11.55 -24.89 12.50
N SER A 204 12.71 -24.91 11.86
CA SER A 204 13.30 -26.14 11.29
C SER A 204 14.83 -26.10 11.30
N ALA A 205 15.47 -27.19 10.89
CA ALA A 205 16.91 -27.19 10.69
C ALA A 205 17.35 -26.38 9.46
N ASP A 206 16.65 -26.47 8.32
CA ASP A 206 17.12 -25.97 7.02
C ASP A 206 16.11 -25.04 6.33
N TYR A 207 14.84 -25.43 6.22
CA TYR A 207 13.84 -24.65 5.47
C TYR A 207 12.53 -24.43 6.22
N THR A 208 12.19 -23.16 6.45
CA THR A 208 10.94 -22.79 7.13
C THR A 208 10.04 -22.00 6.18
N ARG A 209 8.77 -22.44 6.05
CA ARG A 209 7.72 -21.72 5.33
C ARG A 209 6.54 -21.38 6.22
N VAL A 210 6.14 -20.12 6.24
CA VAL A 210 4.94 -19.64 6.91
C VAL A 210 4.03 -18.98 5.87
N ASN A 211 2.81 -19.49 5.70
CA ASN A 211 1.82 -18.96 4.77
C ASN A 211 0.53 -18.62 5.52
N LEU A 212 0.19 -17.33 5.57
CA LEU A 212 -0.97 -16.78 6.27
C LEU A 212 -1.93 -16.14 5.27
N THR A 213 -3.20 -16.50 5.32
CA THR A 213 -4.26 -15.87 4.53
C THR A 213 -5.44 -15.48 5.42
N ALA A 214 -5.84 -14.21 5.39
CA ALA A 214 -7.04 -13.69 6.04
C ALA A 214 -7.97 -13.07 4.99
N THR A 215 -9.27 -13.41 5.04
CA THR A 215 -10.28 -12.86 4.14
C THR A 215 -11.52 -12.44 4.92
N GLY A 216 -11.84 -11.15 4.90
CA GLY A 216 -13.03 -10.61 5.53
C GLY A 216 -14.31 -11.10 4.86
N GLY A 217 -15.39 -11.21 5.61
CA GLY A 217 -16.70 -11.63 5.12
C GLY A 217 -17.35 -10.56 4.25
N ALA A 218 -18.13 -10.95 3.25
CA ALA A 218 -18.92 -9.99 2.48
C ALA A 218 -20.10 -9.44 3.30
N GLY A 219 -20.46 -8.18 3.11
CA GLY A 219 -21.67 -7.59 3.64
C GLY A 219 -22.94 -8.21 3.02
N GLY A 220 -24.05 -8.09 3.74
CA GLY A 220 -25.35 -8.63 3.37
C GLY A 220 -26.00 -7.93 2.18
N SER A 221 -26.93 -8.60 1.51
CA SER A 221 -27.64 -8.05 0.35
C SER A 221 -29.04 -7.56 0.71
N GLY A 222 -29.34 -6.32 0.33
CA GLY A 222 -30.57 -5.59 0.64
C GLY A 222 -31.52 -5.54 -0.55
N SER A 223 -32.82 -5.54 -0.30
CA SER A 223 -33.84 -5.38 -1.33
C SER A 223 -34.97 -4.45 -0.88
N GLN A 224 -35.74 -3.91 -1.83
CA GLN A 224 -36.91 -3.06 -1.56
C GLN A 224 -36.58 -1.84 -0.66
N GLY A 225 -35.44 -1.20 -0.90
CA GLY A 225 -34.99 -0.04 -0.11
C GLY A 225 -34.30 -0.38 1.21
N ALA A 226 -33.97 -1.64 1.47
CA ALA A 226 -33.08 -2.00 2.59
C ALA A 226 -31.64 -1.58 2.31
N ASP A 227 -30.98 -1.03 3.32
CA ASP A 227 -29.57 -0.69 3.29
C ASP A 227 -28.73 -1.96 3.35
N SER A 228 -27.64 -1.98 2.58
CA SER A 228 -26.71 -3.10 2.59
C SER A 228 -25.60 -2.92 3.62
N GLY A 229 -25.02 -4.04 4.05
CA GLY A 229 -24.06 -4.11 5.14
C GLY A 229 -22.64 -3.97 4.63
N ASP A 230 -21.74 -3.60 5.52
CA ASP A 230 -20.34 -3.40 5.21
C ASP A 230 -19.61 -4.75 5.11
N GLY A 231 -18.52 -4.81 4.33
CA GLY A 231 -17.63 -5.96 4.33
C GLY A 231 -16.79 -6.00 5.61
N GLY A 232 -16.47 -7.20 6.08
CA GLY A 232 -15.59 -7.38 7.24
C GLY A 232 -14.11 -7.15 6.89
N ASP A 233 -13.30 -6.85 7.89
CA ASP A 233 -11.88 -6.55 7.71
C ASP A 233 -11.03 -7.82 7.68
N ALA A 234 -9.86 -7.75 7.06
CA ALA A 234 -8.83 -8.78 7.11
C ALA A 234 -7.52 -8.21 7.65
N PHE A 235 -7.02 -8.79 8.74
CA PHE A 235 -5.82 -8.30 9.42
C PHE A 235 -4.81 -9.40 9.73
N ILE A 236 -3.55 -9.16 9.36
CA ILE A 236 -2.36 -9.93 9.74
C ILE A 236 -1.39 -8.94 10.38
N GLY A 237 -1.14 -9.07 11.69
CA GLY A 237 -0.32 -8.12 12.46
C GLY A 237 1.20 -8.38 12.40
N ALA A 238 1.98 -7.42 12.91
CA ALA A 238 3.46 -7.43 12.85
C ALA A 238 4.11 -8.71 13.39
N ASP A 239 3.54 -9.26 14.47
CA ASP A 239 4.03 -10.49 15.13
C ASP A 239 3.30 -11.76 14.65
N ALA A 240 2.48 -11.63 13.60
CA ALA A 240 1.63 -12.73 13.15
C ALA A 240 2.43 -13.82 12.44
N ALA A 241 3.57 -13.53 11.81
CA ALA A 241 4.46 -14.55 11.28
C ALA A 241 5.81 -14.53 12.00
N THR A 242 6.19 -15.65 12.59
CA THR A 242 7.55 -15.87 13.11
C THR A 242 8.18 -17.06 12.41
N ALA A 243 9.45 -16.97 12.04
CA ALA A 243 10.17 -18.04 11.36
C ALA A 243 11.62 -18.08 11.83
N SER A 244 12.20 -19.28 11.93
CA SER A 244 13.63 -19.45 12.19
C SER A 244 14.14 -20.74 11.57
N VAL A 245 15.45 -20.79 11.34
CA VAL A 245 16.20 -22.00 10.95
C VAL A 245 17.38 -22.16 11.89
N SER A 246 17.79 -23.40 12.17
CA SER A 246 18.96 -23.68 13.01
C SER A 246 20.28 -23.66 12.23
N ASP A 247 20.24 -23.97 10.94
CA ASP A 247 21.39 -23.87 10.04
C ASP A 247 21.39 -22.48 9.38
N PRO A 248 22.45 -21.67 9.56
CA PRO A 248 22.55 -20.35 8.91
C PRO A 248 22.66 -20.46 7.38
N THR A 249 22.90 -21.65 6.82
CA THR A 249 22.81 -21.91 5.38
C THR A 249 21.38 -22.17 4.89
N GLY A 250 20.43 -22.27 5.83
CA GLY A 250 19.03 -22.50 5.59
C GLY A 250 18.30 -21.31 4.97
N SER A 251 17.03 -21.55 4.63
CA SER A 251 16.18 -20.61 3.89
C SER A 251 14.82 -20.41 4.57
N ILE A 252 14.33 -19.17 4.56
CA ILE A 252 13.04 -18.81 5.15
C ILE A 252 12.14 -18.21 4.06
N LEU A 253 10.91 -18.70 3.96
CA LEU A 253 9.85 -18.15 3.12
C LEU A 253 8.64 -17.74 3.96
N ILE A 254 8.26 -16.46 3.90
CA ILE A 254 7.05 -15.95 4.56
C ILE A 254 6.12 -15.38 3.49
N GLU A 255 4.87 -15.82 3.49
CA GLU A 255 3.81 -15.33 2.62
C GLU A 255 2.62 -14.89 3.48
N GLN A 256 2.22 -13.63 3.37
CA GLN A 256 1.07 -13.07 4.11
C GLN A 256 0.12 -12.39 3.12
N GLY A 257 -1.17 -12.77 3.19
CA GLY A 257 -2.22 -12.22 2.34
C GLY A 257 -3.46 -11.80 3.14
N ALA A 258 -3.83 -10.52 3.10
CA ALA A 258 -5.05 -10.01 3.71
C ALA A 258 -5.99 -9.40 2.65
N THR A 259 -7.23 -9.85 2.59
CA THR A 259 -8.24 -9.32 1.66
C THR A 259 -9.50 -8.92 2.40
N GLY A 260 -9.82 -7.63 2.41
CA GLY A 260 -11.06 -7.11 2.98
C GLY A 260 -12.31 -7.64 2.28
N GLY A 261 -13.40 -7.74 3.03
CA GLY A 261 -14.68 -8.24 2.56
C GLY A 261 -15.37 -7.26 1.60
N ARG A 262 -16.13 -7.76 0.64
CA ARG A 262 -16.91 -6.89 -0.25
C ARG A 262 -18.11 -6.29 0.49
N GLY A 263 -18.39 -5.01 0.28
CA GLY A 263 -19.62 -4.36 0.73
C GLY A 263 -20.87 -4.94 0.07
N GLY A 264 -21.96 -4.96 0.82
CA GLY A 264 -23.25 -5.50 0.41
C GLY A 264 -23.87 -4.75 -0.77
N ASN A 265 -24.77 -5.40 -1.52
CA ASN A 265 -25.52 -4.73 -2.58
C ASN A 265 -26.96 -4.47 -2.15
N SER A 266 -27.50 -3.29 -2.44
CA SER A 266 -28.93 -2.99 -2.33
C SER A 266 -29.57 -2.85 -3.71
N SER A 267 -30.74 -3.46 -3.88
CA SER A 267 -31.53 -3.33 -5.11
C SER A 267 -32.31 -2.01 -5.11
N PRO A 268 -32.23 -1.19 -6.18
CA PRO A 268 -32.99 0.06 -6.28
C PRO A 268 -34.48 -0.16 -6.57
N VAL A 269 -34.93 -1.41 -6.72
CA VAL A 269 -36.31 -1.74 -7.08
C VAL A 269 -37.21 -1.66 -5.82
N GLY A 270 -37.96 -0.58 -5.65
CA GLY A 270 -38.90 -0.39 -4.54
C GLY A 270 -39.10 1.09 -4.12
N GLU A 271 -39.90 1.33 -3.06
CA GLU A 271 -40.29 2.67 -2.57
C GLU A 271 -39.20 3.41 -1.76
N GLY A 272 -37.92 3.02 -1.85
CA GLY A 272 -36.86 3.71 -1.11
C GLY A 272 -35.45 3.48 -1.65
N PRO A 273 -34.57 4.50 -1.58
CA PRO A 273 -33.16 4.37 -1.92
C PRO A 273 -32.41 3.64 -0.78
N GLY A 274 -31.94 2.39 -1.02
CA GLY A 274 -31.04 1.69 -0.09
C GLY A 274 -29.58 1.98 -0.44
N ALA A 275 -28.69 2.17 0.54
CA ALA A 275 -27.26 2.40 0.31
C ALA A 275 -26.49 1.10 0.04
N GLY A 276 -25.42 1.19 -0.76
CA GLY A 276 -24.40 0.15 -0.94
C GLY A 276 -23.43 0.14 0.25
N GLY A 277 -23.04 -1.03 0.74
CA GLY A 277 -22.13 -1.16 1.88
C GLY A 277 -20.68 -0.85 1.53
N HIS A 278 -19.88 -0.45 2.50
CA HIS A 278 -18.44 -0.23 2.31
C HIS A 278 -17.70 -1.56 2.16
N GLY A 279 -16.64 -1.59 1.35
CA GLY A 279 -15.68 -2.69 1.37
C GLY A 279 -14.85 -2.65 2.66
N GLY A 280 -14.56 -3.82 3.23
CA GLY A 280 -13.68 -3.96 4.38
C GLY A 280 -12.22 -3.71 4.02
N ASP A 281 -11.40 -3.43 5.02
CA ASP A 281 -9.99 -3.12 4.87
C ASP A 281 -9.14 -4.39 4.84
N GLY A 282 -8.07 -4.37 4.02
CA GLY A 282 -7.02 -5.39 4.04
C GLY A 282 -5.74 -4.82 4.64
N ARG A 283 -5.22 -5.44 5.69
CA ARG A 283 -3.97 -5.00 6.32
C ARG A 283 -3.00 -6.13 6.62
N VAL A 284 -1.76 -5.94 6.17
CA VAL A 284 -0.61 -6.77 6.51
C VAL A 284 0.44 -5.87 7.15
N ASP A 285 0.91 -6.27 8.32
CA ASP A 285 2.00 -5.63 9.05
C ASP A 285 3.05 -6.69 9.35
N PHE A 286 4.31 -6.41 9.06
CA PHE A 286 5.44 -7.31 9.29
C PHE A 286 6.62 -6.44 9.71
N GLY A 287 7.13 -6.59 10.93
CA GLY A 287 8.14 -5.65 11.43
C GLY A 287 9.11 -6.22 12.45
N GLY A 288 10.29 -5.60 12.54
CA GLY A 288 11.23 -5.71 13.67
C GLY A 288 11.97 -7.05 13.81
N SER A 289 11.87 -7.93 12.81
CA SER A 289 12.45 -9.27 12.87
C SER A 289 13.81 -9.32 12.19
N SER A 290 14.83 -9.81 12.91
CA SER A 290 16.14 -10.16 12.37
C SER A 290 16.21 -11.67 12.20
N PHE A 291 16.56 -12.15 11.02
CA PHE A 291 16.66 -13.57 10.69
C PHE A 291 18.11 -13.97 10.45
N ASP A 292 18.52 -15.08 11.05
CA ASP A 292 19.80 -15.70 10.72
C ASP A 292 19.56 -16.84 9.71
N ALA A 293 19.66 -16.53 8.42
CA ALA A 293 19.40 -17.44 7.31
C ALA A 293 20.20 -17.01 6.08
N ALA A 294 20.57 -17.96 5.21
CA ALA A 294 21.29 -17.65 3.96
C ALA A 294 20.39 -16.98 2.94
N THR A 295 19.10 -17.36 2.90
CA THR A 295 18.09 -16.67 2.10
C THR A 295 16.82 -16.41 2.90
N LEU A 296 16.29 -15.20 2.76
CA LEU A 296 15.01 -14.78 3.32
C LEU A 296 14.15 -14.20 2.21
N SER A 297 13.02 -14.83 1.93
CA SER A 297 12.01 -14.32 0.99
C SER A 297 10.72 -14.01 1.74
N VAL A 298 10.26 -12.77 1.67
CA VAL A 298 9.02 -12.30 2.29
C VAL A 298 8.11 -11.72 1.23
N ARG A 299 6.88 -12.23 1.13
CA ARG A 299 5.82 -11.75 0.25
C ARG A 299 4.63 -11.29 1.07
N LEU A 300 4.27 -10.01 0.96
CA LEU A 300 3.18 -9.38 1.68
C LEU A 300 2.18 -8.83 0.66
N ASP A 301 0.93 -9.26 0.74
CA ASP A 301 -0.14 -8.82 -0.17
C ASP A 301 -1.34 -8.35 0.66
N SER A 302 -1.77 -7.09 0.47
CA SER A 302 -3.05 -6.60 0.99
C SER A 302 -3.97 -6.13 -0.12
N SER A 303 -5.27 -6.39 0.02
CA SER A 303 -6.31 -5.88 -0.87
C SER A 303 -7.49 -5.39 -0.05
N GLY A 304 -7.99 -4.22 -0.39
CA GLY A 304 -9.26 -3.72 0.13
C GLY A 304 -10.44 -4.40 -0.57
N GLY A 305 -11.57 -4.44 0.13
CA GLY A 305 -12.82 -4.98 -0.38
C GLY A 305 -13.49 -4.04 -1.39
N TYR A 306 -14.28 -4.61 -2.30
CA TYR A 306 -15.09 -3.84 -3.24
C TYR A 306 -16.21 -3.11 -2.50
N GLY A 307 -16.51 -1.87 -2.88
CA GLY A 307 -17.72 -1.19 -2.45
C GLY A 307 -18.99 -1.85 -3.00
N GLY A 308 -20.08 -1.68 -2.27
CA GLY A 308 -21.41 -2.19 -2.56
C GLY A 308 -22.20 -1.37 -3.56
N ASN A 309 -23.03 -2.01 -4.39
CA ASN A 309 -23.94 -1.30 -5.29
C ASN A 309 -25.21 -0.86 -4.54
N GLY A 310 -25.77 0.30 -4.88
CA GLY A 310 -26.99 0.78 -4.23
C GLY A 310 -27.56 2.05 -4.87
N SER A 311 -28.50 2.70 -4.21
CA SER A 311 -28.91 4.08 -4.55
C SER A 311 -27.79 5.09 -4.26
N THR A 312 -27.01 4.83 -3.20
CA THR A 312 -25.72 5.46 -2.92
C THR A 312 -24.66 4.37 -3.05
N ALA A 313 -23.60 4.60 -3.83
CA ALA A 313 -22.51 3.64 -3.98
C ALA A 313 -21.72 3.49 -2.68
N GLY A 314 -21.40 2.26 -2.29
CA GLY A 314 -20.48 1.98 -1.20
C GLY A 314 -19.02 2.30 -1.56
N ARG A 315 -18.26 2.86 -0.62
CA ARG A 315 -16.81 3.11 -0.79
C ARG A 315 -16.05 1.78 -0.90
N GLY A 316 -14.99 1.74 -1.69
CA GLY A 316 -14.02 0.64 -1.63
C GLY A 316 -13.19 0.65 -0.33
N GLY A 317 -12.80 -0.52 0.13
CA GLY A 317 -11.99 -0.71 1.34
C GLY A 317 -10.52 -0.37 1.11
N GLN A 318 -9.82 0.02 2.18
CA GLN A 318 -8.40 0.37 2.16
C GLN A 318 -7.51 -0.87 2.06
N ALA A 319 -6.31 -0.71 1.53
CA ALA A 319 -5.25 -1.71 1.59
C ALA A 319 -3.97 -1.08 2.16
N THR A 320 -3.43 -1.69 3.22
CA THR A 320 -2.17 -1.26 3.83
C THR A 320 -1.22 -2.45 4.01
N THR A 321 -0.02 -2.33 3.48
CA THR A 321 1.07 -3.30 3.65
C THR A 321 2.29 -2.61 4.23
N LEU A 322 2.68 -3.00 5.44
CA LEU A 322 3.89 -2.53 6.11
C LEU A 322 4.83 -3.72 6.28
N GLY A 323 6.08 -3.60 5.83
CA GLY A 323 7.06 -4.67 5.85
C GLY A 323 8.45 -4.17 6.22
N SER A 324 9.06 -4.74 7.25
CA SER A 324 10.45 -4.48 7.64
C SER A 324 11.16 -5.78 8.01
N VAL A 325 12.22 -6.11 7.27
CA VAL A 325 12.98 -7.35 7.41
C VAL A 325 14.48 -7.06 7.49
N ALA A 326 15.19 -7.82 8.32
CA ALA A 326 16.65 -7.87 8.29
C ALA A 326 17.13 -9.33 8.28
N SER A 327 18.20 -9.63 7.53
CA SER A 327 18.85 -10.95 7.58
C SER A 327 20.36 -10.89 7.46
N THR A 328 21.03 -11.93 7.96
CA THR A 328 22.46 -12.16 7.74
C THR A 328 22.77 -12.46 6.27
N GLY A 329 21.95 -13.26 5.59
CA GLY A 329 22.09 -13.63 4.17
C GLY A 329 21.30 -12.76 3.19
N GLU A 330 20.98 -13.30 2.02
CA GLU A 330 20.20 -12.63 0.96
C GLU A 330 18.76 -12.36 1.43
N VAL A 331 18.24 -11.17 1.13
CA VAL A 331 16.88 -10.77 1.48
C VAL A 331 16.11 -10.32 0.25
N SER A 332 14.91 -10.86 0.06
CA SER A 332 13.93 -10.42 -0.93
C SER A 332 12.60 -10.11 -0.24
N LEU A 333 12.21 -8.83 -0.21
CA LEU A 333 10.91 -8.36 0.27
C LEU A 333 10.06 -7.87 -0.89
N HIS A 334 8.91 -8.50 -1.10
CA HIS A 334 7.89 -8.06 -2.05
C HIS A 334 6.62 -7.69 -1.30
N ALA A 335 6.22 -6.42 -1.37
CA ALA A 335 5.06 -5.90 -0.67
C ALA A 335 4.09 -5.23 -1.66
N THR A 336 2.82 -5.60 -1.61
CA THR A 336 1.77 -5.03 -2.47
C THR A 336 0.55 -4.61 -1.66
N ALA A 337 -0.08 -3.49 -2.02
CA ALA A 337 -1.35 -3.05 -1.46
C ALA A 337 -2.27 -2.52 -2.57
N TYR A 338 -3.46 -3.12 -2.70
CA TYR A 338 -4.47 -2.75 -3.70
C TYR A 338 -5.74 -2.25 -3.04
N GLY A 339 -5.98 -0.94 -3.06
CA GLY A 339 -7.24 -0.37 -2.61
C GLY A 339 -8.43 -0.95 -3.37
N GLY A 340 -9.52 -1.23 -2.66
CA GLY A 340 -10.73 -1.77 -3.26
C GLY A 340 -11.43 -0.74 -4.15
N PRO A 341 -12.01 -1.12 -5.30
CA PRO A 341 -12.77 -0.17 -6.11
C PRO A 341 -14.11 0.16 -5.45
N SER A 342 -14.69 1.30 -5.83
CA SER A 342 -16.00 1.73 -5.36
C SER A 342 -17.14 0.84 -5.89
N GLY A 343 -18.30 0.91 -5.23
CA GLY A 343 -19.55 0.41 -5.77
C GLY A 343 -20.12 1.29 -6.87
N SER A 344 -21.27 0.89 -7.44
CA SER A 344 -22.04 1.67 -8.42
C SER A 344 -23.37 2.13 -7.82
N ALA A 345 -23.69 3.40 -8.00
CA ALA A 345 -24.99 3.96 -7.63
C ALA A 345 -26.01 3.76 -8.77
N ALA A 346 -27.30 3.77 -8.44
CA ALA A 346 -28.39 3.59 -9.40
C ALA A 346 -28.51 4.74 -10.42
N ASP A 347 -28.08 5.95 -10.03
CA ASP A 347 -27.99 7.12 -10.92
C ASP A 347 -26.71 7.12 -11.78
N GLY A 348 -25.87 6.08 -11.65
CA GLY A 348 -24.60 5.96 -12.35
C GLY A 348 -23.42 6.62 -11.63
N SER A 349 -23.66 7.38 -10.56
CA SER A 349 -22.58 7.92 -9.73
C SER A 349 -21.79 6.80 -9.05
N ARG A 350 -20.53 7.06 -8.70
CA ARG A 350 -19.75 6.16 -7.85
C ARG A 350 -19.09 6.97 -6.75
N THR A 351 -18.82 6.32 -5.63
CA THR A 351 -18.05 6.89 -4.52
C THR A 351 -16.55 6.70 -4.75
N SER A 352 -15.71 7.19 -3.84
CA SER A 352 -14.27 6.98 -3.92
C SER A 352 -13.92 5.49 -3.75
N GLY A 353 -12.84 5.08 -4.42
CA GLY A 353 -12.17 3.82 -4.12
C GLY A 353 -11.47 3.87 -2.76
N GLY A 354 -10.93 2.74 -2.35
CA GLY A 354 -10.01 2.66 -1.23
C GLY A 354 -8.58 3.06 -1.63
N ASN A 355 -7.77 3.47 -0.67
CA ASN A 355 -6.37 3.79 -0.89
C ASN A 355 -5.53 2.52 -0.84
N GLY A 356 -4.40 2.53 -1.55
CA GLY A 356 -3.34 1.54 -1.40
C GLY A 356 -2.11 2.19 -0.79
N ARG A 357 -1.61 1.67 0.33
CA ARG A 357 -0.37 2.12 0.98
C ARG A 357 0.59 0.96 1.16
N VAL A 358 1.83 1.12 0.68
CA VAL A 358 2.93 0.18 0.93
C VAL A 358 4.13 0.90 1.52
N GLU A 359 4.66 0.37 2.61
CA GLU A 359 5.99 0.70 3.13
C GLU A 359 6.77 -0.60 3.29
N ALA A 360 7.90 -0.72 2.59
CA ALA A 360 8.72 -1.91 2.59
C ALA A 360 10.19 -1.55 2.83
N SER A 361 10.84 -2.18 3.81
CA SER A 361 12.27 -2.02 4.09
C SER A 361 12.95 -3.38 4.24
N ALA A 362 14.01 -3.63 3.47
CA ALA A 362 14.83 -4.83 3.63
C ALA A 362 16.29 -4.47 3.90
N HIS A 363 16.91 -5.17 4.85
CA HIS A 363 18.32 -5.03 5.18
C HIS A 363 19.06 -6.36 5.14
N SER A 364 20.13 -6.46 4.36
CA SER A 364 21.03 -7.61 4.35
C SER A 364 22.41 -7.24 4.88
N ILE A 365 22.94 -8.08 5.79
CA ILE A 365 24.28 -7.87 6.37
C ILE A 365 25.37 -8.35 5.41
N SER A 366 25.23 -9.54 4.83
CA SER A 366 26.28 -10.18 4.03
C SER A 366 25.88 -10.62 2.63
N GLY A 367 24.61 -10.42 2.23
CA GLY A 367 24.08 -10.76 0.91
C GLY A 367 23.45 -9.57 0.20
N ASP A 368 22.68 -9.89 -0.84
CA ASP A 368 21.89 -8.91 -1.60
C ASP A 368 20.60 -8.57 -0.85
N ALA A 369 20.10 -7.34 -1.04
CA ALA A 369 18.83 -6.89 -0.51
C ALA A 369 17.97 -6.35 -1.66
N THR A 370 16.87 -7.05 -1.95
CA THR A 370 15.86 -6.63 -2.94
C THR A 370 14.57 -6.26 -2.22
N THR A 371 14.10 -5.03 -2.44
CA THR A 371 12.82 -4.56 -1.93
C THR A 371 11.95 -4.10 -3.08
N THR A 372 10.74 -4.64 -3.20
CA THR A 372 9.71 -4.18 -4.13
C THR A 372 8.46 -3.74 -3.38
N ALA A 373 8.04 -2.49 -3.54
CA ALA A 373 6.80 -1.94 -3.00
C ALA A 373 5.86 -1.56 -4.15
N ILE A 374 4.65 -2.13 -4.19
CA ILE A 374 3.64 -1.81 -5.22
C ILE A 374 2.34 -1.37 -4.55
N ALA A 375 2.01 -0.09 -4.64
CA ALA A 375 0.74 0.44 -4.17
C ALA A 375 -0.19 0.74 -5.34
N ARG A 376 -1.46 0.34 -5.25
CA ARG A 376 -2.48 0.79 -6.19
C ARG A 376 -3.71 1.31 -5.46
N GLY A 377 -4.14 2.52 -5.83
CA GLY A 377 -5.43 3.04 -5.42
C GLY A 377 -6.58 2.28 -6.08
N GLY A 378 -7.70 2.16 -5.37
CA GLY A 378 -8.95 1.64 -5.92
C GLY A 378 -9.57 2.66 -6.87
N VAL A 379 -10.17 2.16 -7.95
CA VAL A 379 -10.85 3.02 -8.93
C VAL A 379 -12.16 3.54 -8.33
N GLY A 380 -12.30 4.87 -8.23
CA GLY A 380 -13.56 5.57 -7.97
C GLY A 380 -13.89 6.51 -9.13
N SER A 381 -15.15 6.94 -9.28
CA SER A 381 -15.51 7.97 -10.28
C SER A 381 -15.80 9.32 -9.66
N ALA A 382 -15.29 10.37 -10.28
CA ALA A 382 -15.67 11.76 -10.01
C ALA A 382 -16.98 12.18 -10.71
N GLY A 383 -17.58 11.29 -11.52
CA GLY A 383 -18.75 11.59 -12.35
C GLY A 383 -20.09 11.39 -11.63
N GLY A 384 -20.48 12.36 -10.81
CA GLY A 384 -21.88 12.62 -10.49
C GLY A 384 -22.23 14.02 -10.99
N ASP A 385 -23.27 14.15 -11.79
CA ASP A 385 -23.76 15.42 -12.36
C ASP A 385 -24.00 16.47 -11.25
N ALA A 386 -23.02 17.35 -11.04
CA ALA A 386 -23.06 18.39 -10.02
C ALA A 386 -23.95 19.56 -10.47
N SER A 387 -25.25 19.33 -10.63
CA SER A 387 -26.26 20.39 -10.75
C SER A 387 -26.84 20.83 -9.40
N ALA A 388 -26.18 20.51 -8.28
CA ALA A 388 -26.48 21.07 -6.97
C ALA A 388 -25.79 22.44 -6.80
N ARG A 389 -26.44 23.51 -7.28
CA ARG A 389 -26.14 24.88 -6.86
C ARG A 389 -26.41 25.01 -5.35
N GLY A 390 -25.36 24.93 -4.53
CA GLY A 390 -25.51 25.25 -3.11
C GLY A 390 -24.30 24.94 -2.24
N ILE A 391 -23.45 25.96 -2.06
CA ILE A 391 -22.60 26.25 -0.90
C ILE A 391 -21.20 25.60 -0.90
N ALA A 392 -20.22 26.50 -0.80
CA ALA A 392 -18.79 26.28 -0.71
C ALA A 392 -18.33 25.93 0.72
N THR A 393 -17.15 25.29 0.76
CA THR A 393 -16.18 25.09 1.86
C THR A 393 -16.56 24.17 3.02
N THR A 394 -16.15 22.89 2.93
CA THR A 394 -15.40 22.13 3.97
C THR A 394 -14.88 20.83 3.36
N GLU A 395 -13.68 20.40 3.77
CA GLU A 395 -13.00 19.11 3.51
C GLU A 395 -13.87 18.01 2.86
N GLY A 396 -13.48 17.45 1.70
CA GLY A 396 -14.23 16.28 1.23
C GLY A 396 -14.03 15.70 -0.17
N SER A 397 -13.18 16.22 -1.07
CA SER A 397 -12.78 15.40 -2.22
C SER A 397 -11.71 14.42 -1.77
N GLN A 398 -12.11 13.32 -1.12
CA GLN A 398 -11.20 12.20 -0.83
C GLN A 398 -10.87 11.46 -2.12
N ALA A 399 -9.99 12.10 -2.88
CA ALA A 399 -9.09 11.51 -3.85
C ALA A 399 -8.51 10.19 -3.29
N ALA A 400 -8.51 9.12 -4.08
CA ALA A 400 -7.89 7.88 -3.65
C ALA A 400 -6.36 8.04 -3.73
N TYR A 401 -5.66 7.63 -2.67
CA TYR A 401 -4.21 7.79 -2.55
C TYR A 401 -3.50 6.47 -2.89
N ALA A 402 -2.45 6.55 -3.69
CA ALA A 402 -1.49 5.46 -3.89
C ALA A 402 -0.12 5.95 -3.43
N GLY A 403 0.40 5.34 -2.36
CA GLY A 403 1.72 5.64 -1.82
C GLY A 403 2.57 4.38 -1.69
N ALA A 404 3.72 4.35 -2.34
CA ALA A 404 4.69 3.26 -2.25
C ALA A 404 6.05 3.81 -1.84
N THR A 405 6.56 3.29 -0.72
CA THR A 405 7.93 3.53 -0.25
C THR A 405 8.68 2.21 -0.22
N ALA A 406 9.78 2.11 -0.97
CA ALA A 406 10.69 0.95 -0.94
C ALA A 406 12.07 1.38 -0.44
N THR A 407 12.55 0.74 0.62
CA THR A 407 13.88 0.95 1.17
C THR A 407 14.70 -0.34 1.10
N ALA A 408 15.89 -0.31 0.51
CA ALA A 408 16.83 -1.43 0.50
C ALA A 408 18.18 -1.02 1.12
N GLY A 409 18.75 -1.88 1.95
CA GLY A 409 20.04 -1.67 2.59
C GLY A 409 20.93 -2.91 2.50
N ALA A 410 22.14 -2.80 1.96
CA ALA A 410 23.12 -3.89 1.96
C ALA A 410 24.49 -3.42 2.50
N SER A 411 25.13 -4.24 3.36
CA SER A 411 26.51 -3.98 3.82
C SER A 411 27.59 -4.80 3.12
N GLY A 412 27.23 -5.80 2.30
CA GLY A 412 28.18 -6.68 1.60
C GLY A 412 27.79 -7.13 0.19
N GLY A 413 26.67 -6.65 -0.35
CA GLY A 413 26.09 -7.08 -1.64
C GLY A 413 25.50 -5.93 -2.46
N VAL A 414 24.51 -6.23 -3.30
CA VAL A 414 23.75 -5.25 -4.08
C VAL A 414 22.46 -4.87 -3.33
N ALA A 415 22.15 -3.58 -3.28
CA ALA A 415 20.86 -3.10 -2.77
C ALA A 415 20.00 -2.60 -3.94
N HIS A 416 18.83 -3.22 -4.13
CA HIS A 416 17.85 -2.82 -5.15
C HIS A 416 16.53 -2.46 -4.49
N ALA A 417 16.08 -1.21 -4.66
CA ALA A 417 14.77 -0.75 -4.21
C ALA A 417 13.90 -0.35 -5.41
N SER A 418 12.73 -0.96 -5.56
CA SER A 418 11.74 -0.58 -6.57
C SER A 418 10.42 -0.21 -5.91
N ALA A 419 9.98 1.02 -6.08
CA ALA A 419 8.67 1.50 -5.66
C ALA A 419 7.82 1.82 -6.89
N GLU A 420 6.61 1.27 -6.95
CA GLU A 420 5.63 1.57 -7.97
C GLU A 420 4.31 1.99 -7.30
N ALA A 421 3.80 3.17 -7.64
CA ALA A 421 2.44 3.54 -7.28
C ALA A 421 1.61 3.79 -8.54
N ARG A 422 0.42 3.18 -8.60
CA ARG A 422 -0.56 3.45 -9.66
C ARG A 422 -1.85 3.95 -9.08
N HIS A 423 -2.41 4.99 -9.67
CA HIS A 423 -3.72 5.50 -9.31
C HIS A 423 -4.63 5.57 -10.53
N GLY A 424 -5.81 4.96 -10.44
CA GLY A 424 -6.81 5.00 -11.49
C GLY A 424 -7.86 6.05 -11.16
N VAL A 425 -7.88 7.16 -11.91
CA VAL A 425 -8.85 8.24 -11.74
C VAL A 425 -9.86 8.20 -12.87
N ALA A 426 -11.13 7.96 -12.55
CA ALA A 426 -12.20 8.21 -13.51
C ALA A 426 -12.61 9.68 -13.43
N LEU A 427 -11.92 10.51 -14.22
CA LEU A 427 -12.26 11.91 -14.44
C LEU A 427 -13.34 12.01 -15.52
N ASP A 428 -14.46 12.66 -15.20
CA ASP A 428 -15.38 13.17 -16.20
C ASP A 428 -14.92 14.57 -16.64
N PRO A 429 -14.55 14.76 -17.91
CA PRO A 429 -14.16 16.06 -18.46
C PRO A 429 -15.12 17.21 -18.16
N ALA A 430 -16.42 16.91 -18.09
CA ALA A 430 -17.46 17.91 -17.99
C ALA A 430 -17.61 18.48 -16.57
N THR A 431 -17.09 17.80 -15.54
CA THR A 431 -17.32 18.14 -14.13
C THR A 431 -16.05 18.54 -13.37
N LEU A 432 -14.89 18.55 -14.04
CA LEU A 432 -13.62 18.96 -13.45
C LEU A 432 -13.64 20.43 -13.01
N THR A 433 -13.69 20.67 -11.70
CA THR A 433 -13.37 21.97 -11.12
C THR A 433 -11.84 22.13 -10.97
N PRO A 434 -11.27 23.30 -11.27
CA PRO A 434 -9.87 23.57 -10.98
C PRO A 434 -9.55 23.31 -9.50
N GLY A 435 -8.58 22.41 -9.22
CA GLY A 435 -8.09 22.11 -7.86
C GLY A 435 -8.47 20.74 -7.27
N ALA A 436 -9.23 19.90 -7.99
CA ALA A 436 -9.65 18.56 -7.50
C ALA A 436 -8.66 17.43 -7.87
N LEU A 437 -7.35 17.61 -7.63
CA LEU A 437 -6.34 16.66 -8.11
C LEU A 437 -5.84 15.69 -7.04
N ASP A 438 -5.78 14.41 -7.43
CA ASP A 438 -5.16 13.32 -6.68
C ASP A 438 -3.63 13.49 -6.60
N LEU A 439 -3.05 13.25 -5.42
CA LEU A 439 -1.60 13.21 -5.20
C LEU A 439 -1.12 11.76 -5.24
N VAL A 440 -0.17 11.44 -6.13
CA VAL A 440 0.57 10.17 -6.14
C VAL A 440 2.00 10.43 -5.68
N VAL A 441 2.40 9.83 -4.57
CA VAL A 441 3.76 9.94 -4.01
C VAL A 441 4.45 8.59 -4.14
N VAL A 442 5.59 8.54 -4.82
CA VAL A 442 6.40 7.33 -4.96
C VAL A 442 7.83 7.62 -4.54
N GLU A 443 8.33 6.84 -3.59
CA GLU A 443 9.68 7.02 -3.07
C GLU A 443 10.42 5.68 -3.06
N ALA A 444 11.58 5.62 -3.72
CA ALA A 444 12.48 4.47 -3.68
C ALA A 444 13.83 4.94 -3.10
N VAL A 445 14.22 4.38 -1.97
CA VAL A 445 15.48 4.69 -1.29
C VAL A 445 16.35 3.44 -1.29
N ALA A 446 17.53 3.49 -1.89
CA ALA A 446 18.48 2.40 -1.86
C ALA A 446 19.78 2.85 -1.19
N THR A 447 20.23 2.12 -0.18
CA THR A 447 21.38 2.47 0.64
C THR A 447 22.41 1.34 0.59
N GLY A 448 23.67 1.69 0.32
CA GLY A 448 24.79 0.75 0.37
C GLY A 448 25.83 1.26 1.34
N THR A 449 26.28 0.40 2.25
CA THR A 449 27.43 0.69 3.13
C THR A 449 28.52 -0.36 2.89
N GLY A 450 29.80 -0.02 3.07
CA GLY A 450 30.83 -1.05 3.26
C GLY A 450 31.28 -1.90 2.07
N GLY A 451 31.39 -1.36 0.85
CA GLY A 451 31.96 -2.11 -0.30
C GLY A 451 30.94 -2.87 -1.14
N ALA A 452 29.66 -2.54 -1.01
CA ALA A 452 28.57 -2.97 -1.88
C ALA A 452 28.89 -2.79 -3.38
N GLY A 453 28.56 -3.79 -4.21
CA GLY A 453 28.95 -3.84 -5.62
C GLY A 453 28.17 -2.90 -6.54
N ALA A 454 26.90 -2.61 -6.22
CA ALA A 454 26.03 -1.66 -6.91
C ALA A 454 24.80 -1.31 -6.05
N VAL A 455 24.24 -0.12 -6.22
CA VAL A 455 22.98 0.29 -5.58
C VAL A 455 22.07 0.92 -6.64
N ASP A 456 20.82 0.45 -6.70
CA ASP A 456 19.82 0.87 -7.70
C ASP A 456 18.47 1.14 -7.03
N ALA A 457 17.87 2.28 -7.35
CA ALA A 457 16.58 2.73 -6.86
C ALA A 457 15.68 3.14 -8.04
N LEU A 458 14.51 2.51 -8.16
CA LEU A 458 13.53 2.82 -9.20
C LEU A 458 12.21 3.24 -8.55
N ALA A 459 11.74 4.46 -8.82
CA ALA A 459 10.43 4.95 -8.41
C ALA A 459 9.57 5.23 -9.65
N SER A 460 8.39 4.63 -9.77
CA SER A 460 7.47 4.89 -10.89
C SER A 460 6.05 5.18 -10.40
N GLY A 461 5.54 6.35 -10.74
CA GLY A 461 4.15 6.78 -10.55
C GLY A 461 3.37 6.74 -11.87
N VAL A 462 2.15 6.22 -11.86
CA VAL A 462 1.23 6.30 -13.02
C VAL A 462 -0.15 6.76 -12.55
N ILE A 463 -0.70 7.78 -13.22
CA ILE A 463 -2.10 8.19 -13.11
C ILE A 463 -2.79 7.78 -14.42
N GLU A 464 -3.77 6.87 -14.33
CA GLU A 464 -4.55 6.40 -15.49
C GLU A 464 -5.94 7.03 -15.48
N THR A 465 -6.34 7.62 -16.61
CA THR A 465 -7.68 8.20 -16.79
C THR A 465 -8.57 7.31 -17.64
N GLN A 466 -9.90 7.36 -17.44
CA GLN A 466 -10.87 6.51 -18.16
C GLN A 466 -10.87 6.65 -19.69
N GLY A 467 -10.25 7.69 -20.25
CA GLY A 467 -10.08 7.89 -21.71
C GLY A 467 -8.90 7.14 -22.34
N GLY A 468 -8.14 6.34 -21.56
CA GLY A 468 -6.91 5.71 -22.02
C GLY A 468 -5.70 6.67 -22.08
N HIS A 469 -5.85 7.87 -21.51
CA HIS A 469 -4.74 8.81 -21.33
C HIS A 469 -4.06 8.53 -19.99
N TRP A 470 -2.73 8.48 -20.02
CA TRP A 470 -1.90 8.21 -18.86
C TRP A 470 -0.92 9.37 -18.63
N LEU A 471 -0.79 9.79 -17.37
CA LEU A 471 0.32 10.61 -16.90
C LEU A 471 1.25 9.65 -16.16
N ARG A 472 2.45 9.45 -16.70
CA ARG A 472 3.48 8.62 -16.06
C ARG A 472 4.65 9.51 -15.68
N ALA A 473 5.05 9.40 -14.42
CA ALA A 473 6.38 9.79 -14.01
C ALA A 473 7.19 8.59 -13.59
N THR A 474 8.40 8.51 -14.10
CA THR A 474 9.36 7.48 -13.72
C THR A 474 10.63 8.21 -13.33
N SER A 475 11.12 7.94 -12.12
CA SER A 475 12.48 8.28 -11.74
C SER A 475 13.29 7.04 -11.45
N GLN A 476 14.52 7.04 -11.93
CA GLN A 476 15.47 5.94 -11.74
C GLN A 476 16.75 6.57 -11.23
N ALA A 477 17.32 6.06 -10.14
CA ALA A 477 18.62 6.44 -9.62
C ALA A 477 19.52 5.22 -9.48
N ALA A 478 20.64 5.18 -10.20
CA ALA A 478 21.64 4.13 -10.06
C ALA A 478 23.02 4.72 -9.73
N ALA A 479 23.75 4.10 -8.79
CA ALA A 479 25.18 4.37 -8.55
C ALA A 479 26.01 3.09 -8.40
N PRO A 480 27.19 3.02 -9.03
CA PRO A 480 28.27 2.18 -8.54
C PRO A 480 28.94 2.88 -7.34
N ILE A 481 28.83 2.32 -6.14
CA ILE A 481 29.39 2.94 -4.93
C ILE A 481 30.82 2.42 -4.67
N GLN A 482 31.82 3.29 -4.80
CA GLN A 482 33.04 3.22 -3.99
C GLN A 482 33.02 4.40 -2.99
N GLY A 483 32.25 4.33 -1.90
CA GLY A 483 32.20 5.45 -0.94
C GLY A 483 31.16 5.45 0.19
N GLY A 484 30.07 4.67 0.13
CA GLY A 484 29.14 4.44 1.26
C GLY A 484 28.11 5.55 1.57
N GLY A 485 27.44 6.12 0.57
CA GLY A 485 26.33 7.07 0.77
C GLY A 485 24.95 6.48 0.37
N PRO A 486 23.84 6.99 0.94
CA PRO A 486 22.48 6.65 0.49
C PRO A 486 22.20 7.20 -0.92
N ILE A 487 21.46 6.45 -1.74
CA ILE A 487 20.90 6.91 -3.02
C ILE A 487 19.39 7.01 -2.84
N ILE A 488 18.82 8.16 -3.18
CA ILE A 488 17.38 8.39 -3.09
C ILE A 488 16.86 8.67 -4.52
N ALA A 489 15.96 7.81 -5.00
CA ALA A 489 15.14 8.06 -6.19
C ALA A 489 13.72 8.40 -5.72
N ALA A 490 13.36 9.67 -5.74
CA ALA A 490 11.98 10.09 -5.53
C ALA A 490 11.32 10.35 -6.88
N ALA A 491 10.10 9.84 -7.09
CA ALA A 491 9.24 10.23 -8.21
C ALA A 491 7.97 10.84 -7.62
N ARG A 492 7.86 12.16 -7.69
CA ARG A 492 6.65 12.87 -7.28
C ARG A 492 5.92 13.37 -8.51
N ILE A 493 4.65 12.98 -8.67
CA ILE A 493 3.77 13.60 -9.67
C ILE A 493 3.01 14.71 -8.94
N GLY A 494 3.41 15.96 -9.18
CA GLY A 494 2.71 17.14 -8.70
C GLY A 494 1.36 17.32 -9.41
N SER A 495 0.45 18.05 -8.77
CA SER A 495 -0.88 18.34 -9.30
C SER A 495 -0.80 19.19 -10.58
N ALA A 496 -1.15 18.61 -11.73
CA ALA A 496 -1.30 19.38 -12.96
C ALA A 496 -2.69 20.05 -12.98
N SER A 497 -2.78 21.38 -12.78
CA SER A 497 -4.06 22.09 -12.96
C SER A 497 -4.42 22.09 -14.44
N ILE A 498 -5.27 21.16 -14.87
CA ILE A 498 -5.75 21.09 -16.26
C ILE A 498 -6.98 22.02 -16.36
N PRO A 499 -6.95 23.11 -17.15
CA PRO A 499 -8.15 23.88 -17.44
C PRO A 499 -9.17 23.00 -18.19
N PRO A 500 -10.49 23.23 -18.07
CA PRO A 500 -11.48 22.50 -18.84
C PRO A 500 -11.26 22.71 -20.35
N GLY A 501 -10.75 21.68 -21.03
CA GLY A 501 -10.37 21.68 -22.45
C GLY A 501 -9.96 20.28 -22.94
N PRO A 502 -9.69 20.08 -24.25
CA PRO A 502 -9.23 18.79 -24.77
C PRO A 502 -7.88 18.40 -24.15
N PHE A 503 -7.82 17.22 -23.54
CA PHE A 503 -6.69 16.76 -22.72
C PHE A 503 -5.49 16.32 -23.54
N ALA A 504 -4.29 16.58 -23.01
CA ALA A 504 -3.03 16.10 -23.56
C ALA A 504 -2.28 15.20 -22.56
N THR A 505 -1.64 14.15 -23.09
CA THR A 505 -0.82 13.19 -22.34
C THR A 505 0.61 13.69 -22.16
N GLY A 506 1.00 14.12 -20.95
CA GLY A 506 2.40 14.42 -20.64
C GLY A 506 3.19 13.16 -20.25
N ASN A 507 4.38 12.93 -20.81
CA ASN A 507 5.39 12.10 -20.17
C ASN A 507 6.34 13.00 -19.37
N ALA A 508 6.58 12.68 -18.10
CA ALA A 508 7.58 13.35 -17.26
C ALA A 508 8.57 12.30 -16.75
N VAL A 509 9.67 12.05 -17.45
CA VAL A 509 10.70 11.10 -17.01
C VAL A 509 11.79 11.88 -16.27
N ALA A 510 12.14 11.50 -15.03
CA ALA A 510 13.21 12.08 -14.25
C ALA A 510 14.33 11.05 -14.03
N GLU A 511 15.25 10.87 -14.97
CA GLU A 511 16.35 9.90 -14.85
C GLU A 511 17.52 10.49 -14.04
N ILE A 512 17.79 9.97 -12.85
CA ILE A 512 18.94 10.32 -12.02
C ILE A 512 20.09 9.34 -12.31
N GLN A 513 21.21 9.78 -12.90
CA GLN A 513 22.41 8.95 -13.05
C GLN A 513 23.52 9.52 -12.16
N THR A 514 23.96 8.83 -11.13
CA THR A 514 25.19 9.27 -10.42
C THR A 514 26.41 8.87 -11.24
N ALA A 515 27.38 9.77 -11.42
CA ALA A 515 28.44 9.52 -12.39
C ALA A 515 29.49 8.53 -11.87
N GLN A 516 30.12 7.83 -12.81
CA GLN A 516 30.92 6.62 -12.57
C GLN A 516 32.38 6.88 -12.15
N THR A 517 32.84 8.13 -12.11
CA THR A 517 34.24 8.46 -11.81
C THR A 517 34.39 9.80 -11.07
N PRO A 518 35.44 10.02 -10.25
CA PRO A 518 35.73 11.31 -9.61
C PRO A 518 36.05 12.47 -10.57
N GLU A 519 36.00 12.25 -11.89
CA GLU A 519 36.19 13.27 -12.93
C GLU A 519 34.86 13.69 -13.61
N THR A 520 33.76 13.01 -13.31
CA THR A 520 32.41 13.20 -13.87
C THR A 520 31.44 13.39 -12.68
N GLY A 521 30.48 14.31 -12.72
CA GLY A 521 29.80 14.86 -11.52
C GLY A 521 29.19 13.89 -10.47
N LEU A 522 28.82 14.44 -9.31
CA LEU A 522 28.16 13.76 -8.18
C LEU A 522 26.81 13.11 -8.57
N ALA A 523 26.02 13.79 -9.40
CA ALA A 523 24.70 13.35 -9.80
C ALA A 523 24.29 13.99 -11.13
N ARG A 524 23.63 13.23 -11.99
CA ARG A 524 22.96 13.70 -13.19
C ARG A 524 21.47 13.52 -13.01
N ILE A 525 20.64 14.48 -13.42
CA ILE A 525 19.17 14.42 -13.34
C ILE A 525 18.63 14.86 -14.70
N ALA A 526 17.94 13.98 -15.41
CA ALA A 526 17.36 14.26 -16.72
C ALA A 526 15.84 14.28 -16.62
N PHE A 527 15.24 15.45 -16.80
CA PHE A 527 13.81 15.62 -17.00
C PHE A 527 13.51 15.52 -18.50
N ASP A 528 12.57 14.69 -18.92
CA ASP A 528 11.97 14.72 -20.25
C ASP A 528 10.47 14.94 -20.11
N LEU A 529 10.07 16.18 -20.39
CA LEU A 529 8.71 16.67 -20.36
C LEU A 529 8.22 16.80 -21.80
N SER A 530 7.28 15.95 -22.22
CA SER A 530 6.70 16.03 -23.57
C SER A 530 5.19 15.95 -23.53
N ALA A 531 4.52 16.87 -24.23
CA ALA A 531 3.08 16.84 -24.42
C ALA A 531 2.71 16.65 -25.92
N PRO A 532 1.59 15.99 -26.25
CA PRO A 532 1.12 15.78 -27.61
C PRO A 532 0.53 17.04 -28.21
N SER A 533 0.32 16.98 -29.52
CA SER A 533 0.13 18.11 -30.42
C SER A 533 -1.13 18.95 -30.30
N ASP A 534 -2.01 18.66 -29.35
CA ASP A 534 -3.37 19.21 -29.39
C ASP A 534 -3.79 19.87 -28.06
N ALA A 535 -2.86 20.07 -27.13
CA ALA A 535 -3.13 20.68 -25.83
C ALA A 535 -3.24 22.21 -25.90
N LEU A 536 -4.30 22.78 -25.31
CA LEU A 536 -4.51 24.23 -25.29
C LEU A 536 -3.71 24.95 -24.20
N ASP A 537 -3.41 24.30 -23.06
CA ASP A 537 -2.57 24.81 -21.98
C ASP A 537 -1.97 23.63 -21.19
N ILE A 538 -0.66 23.61 -20.99
CA ILE A 538 0.06 22.55 -20.28
C ILE A 538 0.94 23.20 -19.22
N ALA A 539 0.75 22.82 -17.96
CA ALA A 539 1.69 23.08 -16.88
C ALA A 539 2.35 21.76 -16.46
N LEU A 540 3.65 21.63 -16.66
CA LEU A 540 4.45 20.47 -16.29
C LEU A 540 5.34 20.86 -15.12
N GLU A 541 5.16 20.22 -13.97
CA GLU A 541 6.00 20.43 -12.79
C GLU A 541 6.83 19.17 -12.53
N ALA A 542 8.13 19.36 -12.34
CA ALA A 542 9.07 18.31 -11.97
C ALA A 542 9.88 18.76 -10.76
N GLU A 543 10.03 17.85 -9.80
CA GLU A 543 10.74 18.06 -8.54
C GLU A 543 11.81 16.98 -8.38
N ALA A 544 13.03 17.38 -8.02
CA ALA A 544 14.09 16.45 -7.60
C ALA A 544 14.73 16.95 -6.31
N SER A 545 15.11 16.03 -5.42
CA SER A 545 15.86 16.34 -4.21
C SER A 545 17.17 15.58 -4.17
N LEU A 546 18.20 16.27 -3.68
CA LEU A 546 19.49 15.70 -3.29
C LEU A 546 19.61 15.93 -1.80
N SER A 547 19.85 14.87 -1.03
CA SER A 547 20.04 14.93 0.42
C SER A 547 21.23 14.09 0.84
N GLY A 548 21.78 14.38 2.03
CA GLY A 548 22.84 13.57 2.64
C GLY A 548 24.25 13.75 2.05
N ILE A 549 24.48 14.78 1.22
CA ILE A 549 25.81 15.11 0.70
C ILE A 549 26.53 16.05 1.69
N PRO A 550 27.72 15.69 2.21
CA PRO A 550 28.49 16.58 3.07
C PRO A 550 29.05 17.77 2.27
N ILE A 551 28.53 18.98 2.51
CA ILE A 551 28.91 20.22 1.79
C ILE A 551 30.36 20.62 2.07
N GLU A 552 30.90 20.28 3.24
CA GLU A 552 32.24 20.67 3.68
C GLU A 552 33.38 20.22 2.72
N ALA A 553 33.13 19.23 1.86
CA ALA A 553 34.08 18.75 0.85
C ALA A 553 33.95 19.42 -0.53
N LEU A 554 32.93 20.25 -0.75
CA LEU A 554 32.55 20.78 -2.06
C LEU A 554 32.96 22.25 -2.17
N GLY A 555 34.10 22.53 -2.80
CA GLY A 555 34.61 23.91 -2.95
C GLY A 555 33.62 24.85 -3.68
N ALA A 556 33.05 24.38 -4.79
CA ALA A 556 31.95 25.03 -5.51
C ALA A 556 31.08 23.93 -6.17
N ILE A 557 29.78 23.95 -5.90
CA ILE A 557 28.81 23.11 -6.61
C ILE A 557 28.46 23.82 -7.92
N HIS A 558 28.75 23.15 -9.03
CA HIS A 558 28.30 23.57 -10.33
C HIS A 558 27.10 22.74 -10.75
N LEU A 559 26.07 23.44 -11.21
CA LEU A 559 24.97 22.82 -11.95
C LEU A 559 25.23 23.08 -13.43
N ASP A 560 25.64 22.04 -14.16
CA ASP A 560 25.72 22.11 -15.61
C ASP A 560 24.38 21.67 -16.21
N PHE A 561 23.96 22.29 -17.31
CA PHE A 561 22.74 21.93 -18.02
C PHE A 561 23.08 21.47 -19.43
N GLY A 562 23.08 20.15 -19.64
CA GLY A 562 23.57 19.56 -20.89
C GLY A 562 22.77 19.94 -22.13
N SER A 563 21.45 20.07 -22.01
CA SER A 563 20.59 20.62 -23.07
C SER A 563 19.26 21.06 -22.48
N LEU A 564 18.77 22.23 -22.92
CA LEU A 564 17.37 22.63 -22.78
C LEU A 564 16.78 22.80 -24.19
N ILE A 565 15.94 21.84 -24.59
CA ILE A 565 15.17 21.95 -25.83
C ILE A 565 13.83 22.55 -25.45
N LEU A 566 13.57 23.81 -25.86
CA LEU A 566 12.26 24.44 -25.82
C LEU A 566 11.84 24.75 -27.25
N THR A 567 10.68 24.28 -27.66
CA THR A 567 10.07 24.68 -28.93
C THR A 567 9.36 26.02 -28.71
N GLU A 568 9.73 27.07 -29.45
CA GLU A 568 9.15 28.40 -29.27
C GLU A 568 7.65 28.47 -29.55
N SER A 569 7.12 27.56 -30.40
CA SER A 569 5.68 27.49 -30.65
C SER A 569 4.95 26.95 -29.42
N GLY A 570 4.47 27.87 -28.61
CA GLY A 570 3.66 27.56 -27.45
C GLY A 570 4.38 27.55 -26.12
N PHE A 571 5.58 28.10 -26.01
CA PHE A 571 6.19 28.35 -24.70
C PHE A 571 5.57 29.60 -24.06
N GLU A 572 5.08 29.49 -22.82
CA GLU A 572 4.57 30.65 -22.06
C GLU A 572 5.52 31.07 -20.95
N ALA A 573 5.92 30.11 -20.11
CA ALA A 573 6.81 30.37 -18.99
C ALA A 573 7.61 29.12 -18.59
N LEU A 574 8.79 29.34 -18.02
CA LEU A 574 9.53 28.34 -17.24
C LEU A 574 9.85 28.95 -15.89
N ASP A 575 9.31 28.39 -14.83
CA ASP A 575 9.70 28.68 -13.46
C ASP A 575 10.76 27.66 -13.02
N PHE A 576 11.88 28.14 -12.51
CA PHE A 576 12.95 27.32 -11.98
C PHE A 576 13.32 27.82 -10.59
N ALA A 577 13.22 26.93 -9.61
CA ALA A 577 13.63 27.21 -8.26
C ALA A 577 14.59 26.16 -7.71
N ILE A 578 15.50 26.62 -6.85
CA ILE A 578 16.35 25.77 -6.01
C ILE A 578 16.07 26.17 -4.57
N GLU A 579 15.72 25.21 -3.74
CA GLU A 579 15.48 25.39 -2.31
C GLU A 579 16.47 24.56 -1.50
N GLN A 580 16.86 25.05 -0.32
CA GLN A 580 17.61 24.31 0.68
C GLN A 580 16.88 24.39 2.02
N ALA A 581 16.50 23.24 2.59
CA ALA A 581 15.79 23.18 3.86
C ALA A 581 14.58 24.15 3.95
N GLY A 582 13.84 24.31 2.84
CA GLY A 582 12.69 25.22 2.72
C GLY A 582 13.03 26.69 2.47
N ALA A 583 14.31 27.07 2.38
CA ALA A 583 14.74 28.40 1.96
C ALA A 583 15.05 28.42 0.46
N THR A 584 14.45 29.35 -0.29
CA THR A 584 14.71 29.50 -1.73
C THR A 584 16.09 30.13 -1.97
N LEU A 585 17.00 29.34 -2.54
CA LEU A 585 18.34 29.77 -2.94
C LEU A 585 18.33 30.50 -4.28
N LEU A 586 17.52 30.01 -5.21
CA LEU A 586 17.34 30.58 -6.53
C LEU A 586 15.87 30.47 -6.92
N ASP A 587 15.33 31.53 -7.50
CA ASP A 587 14.00 31.56 -8.10
C ASP A 587 14.07 32.41 -9.38
N ARG A 588 13.68 31.81 -10.50
CA ARG A 588 13.72 32.42 -11.83
C ARG A 588 12.51 32.01 -12.65
N THR A 589 11.76 33.01 -13.11
CA THR A 589 10.73 32.84 -14.13
C THR A 589 11.24 33.36 -15.48
N PHE A 590 11.15 32.55 -16.51
CA PHE A 590 11.49 32.89 -17.89
C PHE A 590 10.22 32.90 -18.73
N SER A 591 9.81 34.06 -19.24
CA SER A 591 8.68 34.16 -20.19
C SER A 591 9.13 34.02 -21.66
N ASP A 592 10.40 33.67 -21.88
CA ASP A 592 10.98 33.46 -23.21
C ASP A 592 11.91 32.24 -23.16
N GLY A 593 11.67 31.27 -24.05
CA GLY A 593 12.44 30.04 -24.13
C GLY A 593 13.90 30.29 -24.51
N THR A 594 14.18 31.32 -25.32
CA THR A 594 15.56 31.70 -25.66
C THR A 594 16.31 32.21 -24.42
N MET A 595 15.65 32.99 -23.56
CA MET A 595 16.22 33.47 -22.29
C MET A 595 16.48 32.31 -21.31
N ALA A 596 15.56 31.36 -21.23
CA ALA A 596 15.76 30.14 -20.44
C ALA A 596 16.97 29.36 -20.97
N SER A 597 17.04 29.06 -22.28
CA SER A 597 18.16 28.34 -22.88
C SER A 597 19.50 29.05 -22.66
N MET A 598 19.54 30.39 -22.73
CA MET A 598 20.76 31.14 -22.41
C MET A 598 21.15 31.03 -20.93
N PHE A 599 20.19 31.09 -20.02
CA PHE A 599 20.45 30.95 -18.59
C PHE A 599 21.06 29.58 -18.27
N PHE A 600 20.50 28.52 -18.82
CA PHE A 600 20.97 27.15 -18.60
C PHE A 600 22.24 26.83 -19.41
N SER A 601 22.61 27.61 -20.43
CA SER A 601 23.86 27.38 -21.19
C SER A 601 25.16 27.62 -20.41
N SER A 602 25.07 28.11 -19.17
CA SER A 602 26.21 28.39 -18.31
C SER A 602 26.08 27.63 -16.99
N PRO A 603 27.18 27.09 -16.44
CA PRO A 603 27.15 26.45 -15.13
C PRO A 603 26.65 27.41 -14.07
N LEU A 604 25.71 26.94 -13.25
CA LEU A 604 25.22 27.72 -12.13
C LEU A 604 26.11 27.49 -10.92
N ASP A 605 26.79 28.55 -10.49
CA ASP A 605 27.57 28.54 -9.25
C ASP A 605 26.63 28.79 -8.07
N LEU A 606 26.51 27.79 -7.18
CA LEU A 606 25.73 27.92 -5.94
C LEU A 606 26.53 28.58 -4.80
N GLY A 607 27.63 29.29 -5.12
CA GLY A 607 28.46 30.03 -4.18
C GLY A 607 27.64 30.88 -3.21
N GLY A 608 27.43 30.35 -2.00
CA GLY A 608 26.47 30.88 -1.02
C GLY A 608 25.77 29.82 -0.17
N LEU A 609 25.88 28.53 -0.54
CA LEU A 609 25.43 27.44 0.33
C LEU A 609 26.13 27.51 1.69
N ASP A 610 25.35 27.44 2.77
CA ASP A 610 25.89 27.35 4.13
C ASP A 610 26.64 26.01 4.25
N PRO A 611 27.98 26.01 4.39
CA PRO A 611 28.75 24.78 4.46
C PRO A 611 28.45 23.96 5.74
N SER A 612 27.79 24.56 6.73
CA SER A 612 27.41 23.91 7.98
C SER A 612 26.04 23.23 7.96
N ALA A 613 25.24 23.45 6.90
CA ALA A 613 23.97 22.76 6.70
C ALA A 613 24.14 21.54 5.79
N PRO A 614 23.40 20.43 5.99
CA PRO A 614 23.34 19.37 4.99
C PRO A 614 22.84 19.93 3.64
N ALA A 615 23.38 19.45 2.53
CA ALA A 615 22.85 19.75 1.21
C ALA A 615 21.56 18.96 1.00
N ASP A 616 20.48 19.44 1.61
CA ASP A 616 19.11 19.09 1.26
C ASP A 616 18.65 20.06 0.17
N LEU A 617 19.17 19.87 -1.04
CA LEU A 617 18.83 20.69 -2.20
C LEU A 617 17.58 20.14 -2.88
N ARG A 618 16.61 21.00 -3.15
CA ARG A 618 15.38 20.69 -3.87
C ARG A 618 15.31 21.55 -5.12
N PHE A 619 15.20 20.91 -6.28
CA PHE A 619 15.11 21.54 -7.59
C PHE A 619 13.67 21.44 -8.07
N VAL A 620 13.06 22.57 -8.42
CA VAL A 620 11.69 22.65 -8.92
C VAL A 620 11.72 23.26 -10.31
N PHE A 621 11.19 22.55 -11.29
CA PHE A 621 10.99 23.02 -12.66
C PHE A 621 9.50 23.03 -12.96
N SER A 622 8.95 24.18 -13.34
CA SER A 622 7.58 24.30 -13.86
C SER A 622 7.64 24.87 -15.27
N VAL A 623 7.17 24.13 -16.28
CA VAL A 623 7.07 24.62 -17.67
C VAL A 623 5.60 24.81 -18.00
N ARG A 624 5.25 26.02 -18.43
CA ARG A 624 3.92 26.38 -18.93
C ARG A 624 3.99 26.64 -20.43
N GLY A 625 3.04 26.09 -21.16
CA GLY A 625 2.95 26.30 -22.60
C GLY A 625 1.57 26.06 -23.19
N ALA A 626 1.28 26.73 -24.30
CA ALA A 626 0.06 26.63 -25.08
C ALA A 626 0.37 26.17 -26.52
N GLY A 627 0.05 24.93 -26.90
CA GLY A 627 0.20 24.47 -28.28
C GLY A 627 0.86 23.10 -28.46
N SER A 628 1.15 22.79 -29.72
CA SER A 628 1.31 21.42 -30.22
C SER A 628 2.69 20.78 -30.05
N GLU A 629 3.69 21.48 -29.52
CA GLU A 629 5.06 20.94 -29.55
C GLU A 629 5.87 21.19 -28.28
N THR A 630 5.27 21.65 -27.18
CA THR A 630 6.02 21.94 -25.94
C THR A 630 6.71 20.68 -25.42
N ARG A 631 8.02 20.63 -25.67
CA ARG A 631 8.96 19.70 -25.07
C ARG A 631 9.93 20.50 -24.21
N ALA A 632 10.26 19.97 -23.05
CA ALA A 632 11.32 20.46 -22.20
C ALA A 632 12.13 19.26 -21.71
N ALA A 633 13.32 19.08 -22.27
CA ALA A 633 14.30 18.17 -21.70
C ALA A 633 15.31 19.00 -20.90
N VAL A 634 15.51 18.72 -19.62
CA VAL A 634 16.51 19.41 -18.77
C VAL A 634 17.46 18.36 -18.22
N TRP A 635 18.75 18.52 -18.48
CA TRP A 635 19.78 17.60 -18.00
C TRP A 635 20.67 18.32 -17.00
N LEU A 636 20.44 18.15 -15.70
CA LEU A 636 21.24 18.71 -14.63
C LEU A 636 22.44 17.81 -14.35
N GLU A 637 23.65 18.32 -14.33
CA GLU A 637 24.83 17.63 -13.78
C GLU A 637 25.36 18.44 -12.59
N VAL A 638 25.34 17.83 -11.42
CA VAL A 638 25.94 18.38 -10.20
C VAL A 638 27.39 17.96 -10.18
N SER A 639 28.31 18.88 -10.41
CA SER A 639 29.75 18.62 -10.36
C SER A 639 30.45 19.51 -9.33
N TYR A 640 31.64 19.11 -8.89
CA TYR A 640 32.53 19.97 -8.12
C TYR A 640 33.64 20.47 -9.03
N SER A 641 33.99 21.75 -8.92
CA SER A 641 35.25 22.22 -9.50
C SER A 641 36.36 21.81 -8.55
N VAL A 642 37.13 20.79 -8.94
CA VAL A 642 38.52 20.76 -8.50
C VAL A 642 39.18 21.88 -9.27
N ILE A 643 39.22 23.09 -8.72
CA ILE A 643 40.27 24.01 -9.11
C ILE A 643 41.52 23.33 -8.55
N PRO A 644 42.41 22.72 -9.36
CA PRO A 644 43.69 22.34 -8.82
C PRO A 644 44.30 23.66 -8.37
N GLU A 645 44.36 23.89 -7.05
CA GLU A 645 45.25 24.92 -6.54
C GLU A 645 46.59 24.62 -7.22
N PRO A 646 47.14 25.56 -8.02
CA PRO A 646 48.39 25.30 -8.69
C PRO A 646 49.36 24.96 -7.59
N GLY A 647 49.73 23.66 -7.51
CA GLY A 647 50.50 23.15 -6.38
C GLY A 647 51.73 24.03 -6.22
N THR A 648 52.24 24.16 -5.00
CA THR A 648 53.30 25.13 -4.68
C THR A 648 54.45 25.12 -5.70
N GLY A 649 54.76 23.97 -6.30
CA GLY A 649 55.71 23.83 -7.42
C GLY A 649 55.32 24.55 -8.72
N VAL A 650 54.06 24.55 -9.14
CA VAL A 650 53.56 25.29 -10.32
C VAL A 650 53.63 26.79 -10.08
N LEU A 651 53.21 27.26 -8.89
CA LEU A 651 53.37 28.66 -8.49
C LEU A 651 54.84 29.07 -8.42
N LEU A 652 55.72 28.19 -7.92
CA LEU A 652 57.16 28.41 -7.89
C LEU A 652 57.76 28.47 -9.29
N LEU A 653 57.33 27.60 -10.21
CA LEU A 653 57.80 27.54 -11.59
C LEU A 653 57.38 28.79 -12.37
N VAL A 654 56.14 29.25 -12.20
CA VAL A 654 55.63 30.51 -12.80
C VAL A 654 56.35 31.72 -12.20
N GLY A 655 56.56 31.73 -10.88
CA GLY A 655 57.36 32.76 -10.20
C GLY A 655 58.81 32.82 -10.71
N LEU A 656 59.47 31.66 -10.87
CA LEU A 656 60.83 31.56 -11.40
C LEU A 656 60.93 31.94 -12.88
N THR A 657 59.95 31.59 -13.71
CA THR A 657 59.94 32.00 -15.12
C THR A 657 59.67 33.50 -15.28
N MET A 658 58.84 34.10 -14.42
CA MET A 658 58.66 35.55 -14.35
C MET A 658 59.94 36.28 -13.88
N LEU A 659 60.67 35.72 -12.92
CA LEU A 659 61.98 36.25 -12.51
C LEU A 659 63.03 36.11 -13.63
N ALA A 660 63.08 34.98 -14.33
CA ALA A 660 64.02 34.73 -15.41
C ALA A 660 63.77 35.62 -16.65
N ARG A 661 62.51 36.03 -16.89
CA ARG A 661 62.16 37.00 -17.95
C ARG A 661 62.53 38.44 -17.60
N ARG A 662 62.78 38.76 -16.32
CA ARG A 662 63.27 40.07 -15.88
C ARG A 662 64.81 40.12 -16.04
N GLY A 663 65.27 40.04 -17.28
CA GLY A 663 66.70 40.13 -17.61
C GLY A 663 67.34 41.45 -17.13
N PRO A 664 68.66 41.48 -16.90
CA PRO A 664 69.37 42.63 -16.35
C PRO A 664 69.44 43.77 -17.38
N GLY A 665 68.46 44.67 -17.31
CA GLY A 665 68.44 45.92 -18.06
C GLY A 665 69.29 47.01 -17.39
N ALA A 666 70.50 47.19 -17.94
CA ALA A 666 71.22 48.46 -18.13
C ALA A 666 71.31 49.47 -16.97
N GLY A 667 72.53 49.64 -16.44
CA GLY A 667 72.85 50.74 -15.52
C GLY A 667 74.33 51.01 -15.28
N ALA A 668 75.21 50.90 -16.29
CA ALA A 668 76.58 51.41 -16.21
C ALA A 668 76.88 52.33 -17.40
N ARG A 669 76.58 53.63 -17.24
CA ARG A 669 77.12 54.68 -18.12
C ARG A 669 78.38 55.25 -17.49
N SER A 670 79.51 55.03 -18.15
CA SER A 670 80.78 55.69 -17.90
C SER A 670 80.73 57.14 -18.39
N HIS A 671 80.97 58.11 -17.51
CA HIS A 671 81.39 59.45 -17.89
C HIS A 671 82.86 59.65 -17.48
N ARG A 672 83.72 59.87 -18.48
CA ARG A 672 84.95 60.68 -18.44
C ARG A 672 85.27 61.07 -19.89
N PRO A 673 85.89 62.24 -20.16
CA PRO A 673 86.25 63.33 -19.26
C PRO A 673 85.14 64.38 -19.10
#